data_AF-A0A845WXD0-F1
#
_entry.id   AF-A0A845WXD0-F1
#
_cell.length_a   1.000
_cell.length_b   1.000
_cell.length_c   1.000
_cell.angle_alpha   90.00
_cell.angle_beta   90.00
_cell.angle_gamma   90.00
#
_symmetry.space_group_name_H-M   'P 1'
#
loop_
_entity.id
_entity.type
_entity.pdbx_description
1 polymer ?
#
loop_
_entity_poly.entity_id
_entity_poly.type
_entity_poly.pdbx_seq_one_letter_code
_entity_poly.pdbx_strand_id
1 'polypeptide(L)'
;MGRVVGIDLGTTNSVVAVMEGSKPVVIANAEGMRTTPSVVGFNKDGELLVGQLARRQAVMNPQNTFYALKRFIGRRYEELSTESKRVAYTVQRNESGQIKIPCPRLDKDFSPEELSSKILRKLIEDAERYLGEAITGAVITVPAYFNDSQRQATRDAGKIAGIEVLRIVNEPTAASLAYGLDRKENQTIMVFDLGGGTFDVSILEVGDGVFKVKATSGDTQLGGNDFDKCIVDWLADQFLEAEGIDLRTSDRQAFQRLTEAAEKAKIELSGVGATEVNLPFITATEDGPKHIETRLTRADFEELCAELLARVRRPMKRAIQDAKLTPRQIDEVVLVGGSTRMPMVMDMVKRLIAAEPNQNVNPDEVVAVGAAIQAGILTGAVKDVLLLDVTPLSLGIANVSGAMKKLIQRNTMIPVRRSDIFSTGENNQTVVEIHILQGEREMATDNKSLGRFKLTGIPPAPRGVPQIQVAFDIDANGILQVTAIDKTTGREQSIVVQEASTLSQSEVDTMLQEAEQFAQQDRERRERVEKRNRAKSMVDKSQRRLREVALDFGTQFASYYRRQIDDLIRRLEAALEKDDERAIDRTYADLEDALYELNREVRLQYEDDDDDNFFGSIKRTFSGDRKRDPYDYDPYDYGGGGYSSPPYTPPNRNPAPRYDSDPYSSPPRYGEANNAYGNDRYNNGGYGRDNYGGSNYGNSPYPNNSPQYDSRSRGNNGRRGPEQNDSRDDRRGYRPQDDPRDTVWDSDGWDNSNLGPDVWGNQPQRFREERRPDAPRSEVERRPPRREPPPPSRDRRPPSRNGWDDDDDDWF
;
A
#
# COMPACT_ATOMS: atom_id res chain seq x y z
N MET A 1 20.67 -14.71 9.94
CA MET A 1 19.75 -14.03 9.00
C MET A 1 18.82 -13.19 9.85
N GLY A 2 18.45 -11.98 9.39
CA GLY A 2 17.42 -11.20 10.06
C GLY A 2 16.03 -11.78 9.80
N ARG A 3 15.00 -11.13 10.34
CA ARG A 3 13.64 -11.66 10.27
C ARG A 3 13.02 -11.42 8.90
N VAL A 4 12.08 -12.30 8.53
CA VAL A 4 11.32 -12.22 7.28
C VAL A 4 9.87 -11.91 7.61
N VAL A 5 9.31 -10.93 6.90
CA VAL A 5 7.90 -10.50 7.04
C VAL A 5 7.06 -10.86 5.81
N GLY A 6 5.76 -10.98 6.00
CA GLY A 6 4.78 -10.95 4.92
C GLY A 6 4.23 -9.54 4.76
N ILE A 7 4.24 -9.01 3.53
CA ILE A 7 3.71 -7.68 3.22
C ILE A 7 2.61 -7.81 2.17
N ASP A 8 1.42 -7.35 2.53
CA ASP A 8 0.39 -7.00 1.56
C ASP A 8 0.58 -5.55 1.10
N LEU A 9 0.98 -5.36 -0.17
CA LEU A 9 1.16 -4.03 -0.78
C LEU A 9 -0.10 -3.65 -1.56
N GLY A 10 -1.24 -3.45 -0.90
CA GLY A 10 -2.52 -3.21 -1.58
C GLY A 10 -2.62 -1.82 -2.26
N THR A 11 -3.59 -1.67 -3.17
CA THR A 11 -3.79 -0.41 -3.94
C THR A 11 -4.16 0.80 -3.07
N THR A 12 -4.94 0.57 -2.00
CA THR A 12 -5.51 1.63 -1.13
C THR A 12 -4.94 1.59 0.28
N ASN A 13 -4.73 0.39 0.82
CA ASN A 13 -4.06 0.15 2.10
C ASN A 13 -3.04 -0.97 1.90
N SER A 14 -2.00 -0.98 2.74
CA SER A 14 -0.99 -2.01 2.83
C SER A 14 -0.88 -2.49 4.28
N VAL A 15 -0.47 -3.75 4.46
CA VAL A 15 -0.44 -4.44 5.75
C VAL A 15 0.85 -5.25 5.86
N VAL A 16 1.43 -5.32 7.07
CA VAL A 16 2.63 -6.12 7.34
C VAL A 16 2.36 -7.09 8.49
N ALA A 17 2.80 -8.33 8.31
CA ALA A 17 2.64 -9.41 9.27
C ALA A 17 3.93 -10.23 9.40
N VAL A 18 4.06 -10.96 10.50
CA VAL A 18 5.26 -11.75 10.83
C VAL A 18 4.84 -13.07 11.47
N MET A 19 5.68 -14.09 11.38
CA MET A 19 5.51 -15.29 12.20
C MET A 19 6.10 -15.07 13.60
N GLU A 20 5.28 -15.29 14.63
CA GLU A 20 5.69 -15.39 16.03
C GLU A 20 5.51 -16.84 16.48
N GLY A 21 6.63 -17.58 16.52
CA GLY A 21 6.58 -19.03 16.65
C GLY A 21 5.81 -19.66 15.50
N SER A 22 4.72 -20.37 15.81
CA SER A 22 3.83 -20.99 14.82
C SER A 22 2.63 -20.14 14.41
N LYS A 23 2.48 -18.91 14.94
CA LYS A 23 1.31 -18.06 14.66
C LYS A 23 1.67 -16.83 13.82
N PRO A 24 0.92 -16.53 12.75
CA PRO A 24 1.05 -15.26 12.05
C PRO A 24 0.41 -14.12 12.86
N VAL A 25 1.09 -12.98 12.95
CA VAL A 25 0.67 -11.78 13.67
C VAL A 25 0.80 -10.57 12.75
N VAL A 26 -0.29 -9.84 12.53
CA VAL A 26 -0.27 -8.54 11.84
C VAL A 26 0.21 -7.46 12.81
N ILE A 27 1.18 -6.67 12.36
CA ILE A 27 1.83 -5.61 13.12
C ILE A 27 1.04 -4.30 12.94
N ALA A 28 0.84 -3.56 14.03
CA ALA A 28 0.27 -2.22 13.96
C ALA A 28 1.36 -1.18 13.60
N ASN A 29 1.01 -0.19 12.77
CA ASN A 29 1.90 0.90 12.41
C ASN A 29 2.15 1.89 13.57
N ALA A 30 3.07 2.83 13.35
CA ALA A 30 3.36 3.91 14.31
C ALA A 30 2.12 4.67 14.81
N GLU A 31 1.08 4.75 13.97
CA GLU A 31 -0.17 5.44 14.24
C GLU A 31 -1.21 4.57 14.99
N GLY A 32 -0.87 3.33 15.36
CA GLY A 32 -1.72 2.40 16.10
C GLY A 32 -2.74 1.62 15.25
N MET A 33 -2.68 1.75 13.92
CA MET A 33 -3.59 1.09 12.99
C MET A 33 -2.98 -0.18 12.41
N ARG A 34 -3.79 -1.22 12.19
CA ARG A 34 -3.36 -2.49 11.57
C ARG A 34 -3.22 -2.42 10.05
N THR A 35 -3.64 -1.31 9.46
CA THR A 35 -3.51 -1.00 8.03
C THR A 35 -2.87 0.38 7.85
N THR A 36 -2.02 0.50 6.84
CA THR A 36 -1.35 1.75 6.45
C THR A 36 -1.87 2.17 5.08
N PRO A 37 -2.44 3.38 4.89
CA PRO A 37 -2.85 3.84 3.57
C PRO A 37 -1.70 3.79 2.56
N SER A 38 -1.95 3.30 1.35
CA SER A 38 -0.99 3.22 0.24
C SER A 38 -0.84 4.58 -0.44
N VAL A 39 -0.46 5.58 0.37
CA VAL A 39 -0.39 7.00 0.01
C VAL A 39 0.98 7.54 0.41
N VAL A 40 1.61 8.27 -0.50
CA VAL A 40 2.91 8.93 -0.33
C VAL A 40 2.75 10.39 -0.68
N GLY A 41 3.39 11.31 0.02
CA GLY A 41 3.42 12.70 -0.43
C GLY A 41 4.51 13.52 0.21
N PHE A 42 4.75 14.72 -0.32
CA PHE A 42 5.81 15.60 0.14
C PHE A 42 5.22 16.92 0.65
N ASN A 43 5.54 17.27 1.90
CA ASN A 43 4.97 18.46 2.55
C ASN A 43 5.59 19.77 2.00
N LYS A 44 5.33 20.91 2.64
CA LYS A 44 5.82 22.22 2.13
C LYS A 44 7.35 22.33 2.10
N ASP A 45 8.02 21.64 3.00
CA ASP A 45 9.45 21.68 3.28
C ASP A 45 10.22 20.52 2.62
N GLY A 46 9.54 19.80 1.71
CA GLY A 46 10.07 18.66 0.96
C GLY A 46 10.10 17.34 1.74
N GLU A 47 9.58 17.30 2.97
CA GLU A 47 9.62 16.10 3.82
C GLU A 47 8.68 15.00 3.31
N LEU A 48 9.17 13.77 3.33
CA LEU A 48 8.41 12.57 2.99
C LEU A 48 7.35 12.27 4.06
N LEU A 49 6.10 12.19 3.63
CA LEU A 49 4.98 11.64 4.38
C LEU A 49 4.50 10.35 3.72
N VAL A 50 4.17 9.34 4.53
CA VAL A 50 3.61 8.06 4.06
C VAL A 50 2.45 7.66 4.95
N GLY A 51 1.45 6.97 4.40
CA GLY A 51 0.30 6.47 5.17
C GLY A 51 -0.68 7.57 5.57
N GLN A 52 -1.13 7.55 6.83
CA GLN A 52 -2.17 8.46 7.33
C GLN A 52 -1.76 9.93 7.24
N LEU A 53 -0.48 10.25 7.45
CA LEU A 53 0.03 11.63 7.34
C LEU A 53 -0.04 12.14 5.90
N ALA A 54 0.30 11.30 4.92
CA ALA A 54 0.17 11.65 3.51
C ALA A 54 -1.30 11.81 3.09
N ARG A 55 -2.17 10.87 3.51
CA ARG A 55 -3.61 10.93 3.22
C ARG A 55 -4.25 12.23 3.74
N ARG A 56 -3.92 12.65 4.97
CA ARG A 56 -4.45 13.89 5.58
C ARG A 56 -4.13 15.18 4.80
N GLN A 57 -3.04 15.23 4.04
CA GLN A 57 -2.70 16.41 3.25
C GLN A 57 -3.23 16.38 1.81
N ALA A 58 -3.82 15.27 1.36
CA ALA A 58 -4.16 15.05 -0.05
C ALA A 58 -5.02 16.18 -0.63
N VAL A 59 -6.08 16.60 0.07
CA VAL A 59 -6.95 17.72 -0.31
C VAL A 59 -6.18 19.02 -0.56
N MET A 60 -5.26 19.38 0.34
CA MET A 60 -4.53 20.67 0.29
C MET A 60 -3.27 20.61 -0.59
N ASN A 61 -2.82 19.41 -0.96
CA ASN A 61 -1.58 19.17 -1.68
C ASN A 61 -1.71 18.04 -2.73
N PRO A 62 -2.74 18.05 -3.61
CA PRO A 62 -3.06 16.91 -4.47
C PRO A 62 -1.96 16.61 -5.49
N GLN A 63 -1.21 17.63 -5.92
CA GLN A 63 -0.14 17.46 -6.93
C GLN A 63 1.12 16.76 -6.40
N ASN A 64 1.30 16.73 -5.07
CA ASN A 64 2.46 16.12 -4.42
C ASN A 64 2.01 15.04 -3.41
N THR A 65 0.82 14.47 -3.62
CA THR A 65 0.27 13.37 -2.82
C THR A 65 -0.24 12.28 -3.77
N PHE A 66 0.44 11.16 -3.78
CA PHE A 66 0.31 10.07 -4.73
C PHE A 66 -0.34 8.86 -4.06
N TYR A 67 -1.31 8.27 -4.74
CA TYR A 67 -2.13 7.15 -4.25
C TYR A 67 -2.49 6.22 -5.42
N ALA A 68 -3.02 5.03 -5.11
CA ALA A 68 -3.36 4.01 -6.11
C ALA A 68 -2.19 3.57 -7.02
N LEU A 69 -0.95 3.71 -6.53
CA LEU A 69 0.30 3.48 -7.27
C LEU A 69 0.38 2.07 -7.90
N LYS A 70 -0.21 1.07 -7.24
CA LYS A 70 -0.33 -0.31 -7.74
C LYS A 70 -1.08 -0.44 -9.09
N ARG A 71 -1.91 0.54 -9.48
CA ARG A 71 -2.53 0.58 -10.82
C ARG A 71 -1.52 0.93 -11.92
N PHE A 72 -0.40 1.58 -11.60
CA PHE A 72 0.62 2.06 -12.55
C PHE A 72 1.90 1.21 -12.59
N ILE A 73 2.24 0.52 -11.49
CA ILE A 73 3.47 -0.26 -11.36
C ILE A 73 3.65 -1.28 -12.51
N GLY A 74 4.84 -1.30 -13.12
CA GLY A 74 5.16 -2.22 -14.23
C GLY A 74 4.32 -2.07 -15.51
N ARG A 75 3.60 -0.95 -15.71
CA ARG A 75 2.86 -0.62 -16.94
C ARG A 75 3.58 0.43 -17.79
N ARG A 76 3.32 0.42 -19.10
CA ARG A 76 3.61 1.54 -20.02
C ARG A 76 2.45 2.53 -20.03
N TYR A 77 2.73 3.80 -20.31
CA TYR A 77 1.72 4.88 -20.30
C TYR A 77 0.60 4.68 -21.35
N GLU A 78 0.89 3.92 -22.40
CA GLU A 78 -0.04 3.58 -23.48
C GLU A 78 -1.01 2.44 -23.10
N GLU A 79 -0.71 1.66 -22.06
CA GLU A 79 -1.58 0.60 -21.51
C GLU A 79 -2.65 1.15 -20.54
N LEU A 80 -2.58 2.44 -20.24
CA LEU A 80 -3.53 3.15 -19.37
C LEU A 80 -4.64 3.80 -20.22
N SER A 81 -5.89 3.51 -19.88
CA SER A 81 -7.05 4.21 -20.47
C SER A 81 -7.07 5.68 -20.04
N THR A 82 -7.87 6.51 -20.72
CA THR A 82 -8.12 7.91 -20.32
C THR A 82 -8.62 7.99 -18.87
N GLU A 83 -9.50 7.07 -18.47
CA GLU A 83 -10.07 7.05 -17.12
C GLU A 83 -9.05 6.58 -16.08
N SER A 84 -8.19 5.61 -16.43
CA SER A 84 -7.11 5.12 -15.56
C SER A 84 -6.03 6.19 -15.29
N LYS A 85 -6.01 7.28 -16.07
CA LYS A 85 -5.12 8.45 -15.90
C LYS A 85 -5.76 9.56 -15.06
N ARG A 86 -7.06 9.48 -14.73
CA ARG A 86 -7.82 10.53 -14.06
C ARG A 86 -7.60 10.49 -12.54
N VAL A 87 -6.48 11.07 -12.10
CA VAL A 87 -6.09 11.24 -10.69
C VAL A 87 -5.81 12.72 -10.39
N ALA A 88 -5.75 13.11 -9.12
CA ALA A 88 -5.59 14.52 -8.73
C ALA A 88 -4.16 15.07 -8.98
N TYR A 89 -3.17 14.19 -9.13
CA TYR A 89 -1.79 14.50 -9.52
C TYR A 89 -1.55 14.30 -11.04
N THR A 90 -0.36 14.63 -11.53
CA THR A 90 0.00 14.43 -12.94
C THR A 90 0.60 13.04 -13.16
N VAL A 91 0.16 12.34 -14.22
CA VAL A 91 0.82 11.14 -14.74
C VAL A 91 1.28 11.44 -16.16
N GLN A 92 2.56 11.23 -16.48
CA GLN A 92 3.12 11.50 -17.81
C GLN A 92 3.95 10.32 -18.33
N ARG A 93 4.44 10.46 -19.58
CA ARG A 93 5.40 9.52 -20.19
C ARG A 93 6.73 10.20 -20.45
N ASN A 94 7.82 9.46 -20.31
CA ASN A 94 9.09 9.85 -20.89
C ASN A 94 9.21 9.38 -22.36
N GLU A 95 10.37 9.65 -22.98
CA GLU A 95 10.68 9.27 -24.37
C GLU A 95 10.56 7.75 -24.62
N SER A 96 10.84 6.93 -23.62
CA SER A 96 10.75 5.45 -23.68
C SER A 96 9.33 4.89 -23.47
N GLY A 97 8.34 5.75 -23.21
CA GLY A 97 6.94 5.36 -22.95
C GLY A 97 6.69 4.78 -21.55
N GLN A 98 7.66 4.86 -20.64
CA GLN A 98 7.50 4.52 -19.22
C GLN A 98 6.63 5.57 -18.53
N ILE A 99 5.92 5.18 -17.47
CA ILE A 99 5.17 6.11 -16.63
C ILE A 99 6.15 6.87 -15.73
N LYS A 100 6.04 8.20 -15.71
CA LYS A 100 6.69 9.07 -14.71
C LYS A 100 5.63 9.94 -14.04
N ILE A 101 5.82 10.23 -12.76
CA ILE A 101 4.90 10.96 -11.88
C ILE A 101 5.64 12.19 -11.34
N PRO A 102 5.39 13.39 -11.91
CA PRO A 102 6.06 14.61 -11.48
C PRO A 102 5.66 15.00 -10.06
N CYS A 103 6.65 15.43 -9.27
CA CYS A 103 6.48 16.01 -7.95
C CYS A 103 7.00 17.46 -7.96
N PRO A 104 6.16 18.46 -8.30
CA PRO A 104 6.55 19.87 -8.35
C PRO A 104 7.22 20.40 -7.07
N ARG A 105 6.93 19.81 -5.90
CA ARG A 105 7.57 20.16 -4.62
C ARG A 105 9.08 19.91 -4.60
N LEU A 106 9.56 18.91 -5.34
CA LEU A 106 10.94 18.43 -5.33
C LEU A 106 11.65 18.61 -6.68
N ASP A 107 10.96 19.17 -7.68
CA ASP A 107 11.42 19.25 -9.07
C ASP A 107 11.94 17.90 -9.62
N LYS A 108 11.26 16.81 -9.22
CA LYS A 108 11.64 15.42 -9.55
C LYS A 108 10.47 14.64 -10.16
N ASP A 109 10.78 13.87 -11.20
CA ASP A 109 9.92 12.84 -11.78
C ASP A 109 10.18 11.48 -11.12
N PHE A 110 9.18 10.94 -10.42
CA PHE A 110 9.26 9.62 -9.79
C PHE A 110 8.76 8.52 -10.73
N SER A 111 9.23 7.28 -10.54
CA SER A 111 8.55 6.10 -11.08
C SER A 111 7.50 5.57 -10.09
N PRO A 112 6.48 4.81 -10.56
CA PRO A 112 5.54 4.12 -9.67
C PRO A 112 6.22 3.19 -8.66
N GLU A 113 7.31 2.53 -9.06
CA GLU A 113 8.13 1.64 -8.25
C GLU A 113 8.84 2.40 -7.13
N GLU A 114 9.43 3.57 -7.43
CA GLU A 114 10.12 4.41 -6.44
C GLU A 114 9.15 5.00 -5.40
N LEU A 115 7.92 5.35 -5.79
CA LEU A 115 6.91 5.76 -4.81
C LEU A 115 6.39 4.57 -4.00
N SER A 116 6.23 3.40 -4.63
CA SER A 116 5.80 2.18 -3.93
C SER A 116 6.85 1.68 -2.92
N SER A 117 8.15 1.87 -3.20
CA SER A 117 9.23 1.53 -2.27
C SER A 117 9.16 2.34 -0.96
N LYS A 118 8.66 3.58 -1.00
CA LYS A 118 8.47 4.43 0.19
C LYS A 118 7.34 3.90 1.10
N ILE A 119 6.31 3.26 0.51
CA ILE A 119 5.27 2.55 1.27
C ILE A 119 5.86 1.30 1.93
N LEU A 120 6.60 0.49 1.16
CA LEU A 120 7.28 -0.70 1.66
C LEU A 120 8.25 -0.35 2.80
N ARG A 121 9.07 0.69 2.64
CA ARG A 121 10.01 1.17 3.66
C ARG A 121 9.30 1.52 4.98
N LYS A 122 8.17 2.25 4.98
CA LYS A 122 7.41 2.51 6.21
C LYS A 122 6.93 1.22 6.89
N LEU A 123 6.43 0.25 6.11
CA LEU A 123 5.97 -1.03 6.66
C LEU A 123 7.12 -1.83 7.29
N ILE A 124 8.29 -1.79 6.67
CA ILE A 124 9.52 -2.40 7.18
C ILE A 124 9.95 -1.72 8.49
N GLU A 125 10.04 -0.39 8.53
CA GLU A 125 10.41 0.37 9.73
C GLU A 125 9.43 0.20 10.90
N ASP A 126 8.13 0.07 10.61
CA ASP A 126 7.11 -0.21 11.63
C ASP A 126 7.25 -1.65 12.16
N ALA A 127 7.62 -2.62 11.31
CA ALA A 127 7.93 -3.99 11.73
C ALA A 127 9.24 -4.08 12.54
N GLU A 128 10.31 -3.40 12.12
CA GLU A 128 11.58 -3.32 12.85
C GLU A 128 11.38 -2.72 14.25
N ARG A 129 10.57 -1.67 14.36
CA ARG A 129 10.25 -1.05 15.65
C ARG A 129 9.43 -1.95 16.57
N TYR A 130 8.51 -2.74 16.01
CA TYR A 130 7.70 -3.69 16.77
C TYR A 130 8.55 -4.87 17.30
N LEU A 131 9.49 -5.38 16.49
CA LEU A 131 10.28 -6.56 16.82
C LEU A 131 11.59 -6.25 17.56
N GLY A 132 12.11 -5.03 17.45
CA GLY A 132 13.39 -4.64 18.02
C GLY A 132 14.61 -5.22 17.28
N GLU A 133 14.41 -5.73 16.06
CA GLU A 133 15.44 -6.37 15.22
C GLU A 133 15.27 -5.97 13.75
N ALA A 134 16.34 -6.07 12.97
CA ALA A 134 16.33 -5.69 11.55
C ALA A 134 15.58 -6.71 10.68
N ILE A 135 14.79 -6.20 9.73
CA ILE A 135 14.11 -7.01 8.71
C ILE A 135 15.02 -7.12 7.49
N THR A 136 15.51 -8.33 7.19
CA THR A 136 16.42 -8.53 6.04
C THR A 136 15.70 -8.97 4.76
N GLY A 137 14.46 -9.45 4.86
CA GLY A 137 13.71 -9.85 3.67
C GLY A 137 12.21 -9.90 3.87
N ALA A 138 11.47 -10.03 2.78
CA ALA A 138 10.02 -10.16 2.80
C ALA A 138 9.47 -11.09 1.73
N VAL A 139 8.25 -11.58 1.97
CA VAL A 139 7.33 -12.08 0.95
C VAL A 139 6.33 -10.96 0.66
N ILE A 140 6.22 -10.55 -0.61
CA ILE A 140 5.34 -9.43 -1.02
C ILE A 140 4.20 -9.97 -1.90
N THR A 141 2.98 -9.49 -1.68
CA THR A 141 1.80 -9.91 -2.44
C THR A 141 1.59 -9.12 -3.73
N VAL A 142 1.05 -9.80 -4.73
CA VAL A 142 0.57 -9.20 -5.99
C VAL A 142 -0.77 -9.82 -6.41
N PRO A 143 -1.61 -9.08 -7.16
CA PRO A 143 -2.80 -9.63 -7.78
C PRO A 143 -2.46 -10.87 -8.60
N ALA A 144 -3.28 -11.92 -8.54
CA ALA A 144 -3.01 -13.17 -9.24
C ALA A 144 -2.88 -12.95 -10.75
N TYR A 145 -3.69 -12.04 -11.31
CA TYR A 145 -3.67 -11.68 -12.72
C TYR A 145 -2.57 -10.66 -13.11
N PHE A 146 -1.61 -10.34 -12.23
CA PHE A 146 -0.41 -9.55 -12.61
C PHE A 146 0.45 -10.31 -13.62
N ASN A 147 0.87 -9.60 -14.66
CA ASN A 147 1.83 -10.07 -15.63
C ASN A 147 3.28 -10.00 -15.09
N ASP A 148 4.23 -10.47 -15.91
CA ASP A 148 5.65 -10.52 -15.54
C ASP A 148 6.26 -9.13 -15.23
N SER A 149 5.99 -8.11 -16.05
CA SER A 149 6.52 -6.75 -15.84
C SER A 149 6.04 -6.13 -14.52
N GLN A 150 4.80 -6.39 -14.13
CA GLN A 150 4.23 -5.92 -12.85
C GLN A 150 4.80 -6.67 -11.64
N ARG A 151 5.07 -7.97 -11.78
CA ARG A 151 5.74 -8.78 -10.73
C ARG A 151 7.17 -8.33 -10.52
N GLN A 152 7.93 -8.13 -11.59
CA GLN A 152 9.30 -7.64 -11.51
C GLN A 152 9.35 -6.21 -10.95
N ALA A 153 8.50 -5.29 -11.41
CA ALA A 153 8.43 -3.93 -10.88
C ALA A 153 8.07 -3.89 -9.38
N THR A 154 7.24 -4.83 -8.89
CA THR A 154 6.95 -4.97 -7.44
C THR A 154 8.17 -5.49 -6.67
N ARG A 155 8.92 -6.44 -7.24
CA ARG A 155 10.20 -6.93 -6.69
C ARG A 155 11.25 -5.81 -6.64
N ASP A 156 11.33 -4.99 -7.68
CA ASP A 156 12.25 -3.86 -7.76
C ASP A 156 11.91 -2.78 -6.73
N ALA A 157 10.61 -2.48 -6.52
CA ALA A 157 10.17 -1.61 -5.44
C ALA A 157 10.60 -2.13 -4.04
N GLY A 158 10.58 -3.44 -3.81
CA GLY A 158 11.11 -4.06 -2.60
C GLY A 158 12.64 -3.94 -2.49
N LYS A 159 13.37 -4.14 -3.59
CA LYS A 159 14.83 -3.92 -3.64
C LYS A 159 15.18 -2.47 -3.31
N ILE A 160 14.50 -1.48 -3.90
CA ILE A 160 14.67 -0.05 -3.61
C ILE A 160 14.30 0.27 -2.15
N ALA A 161 13.32 -0.44 -1.58
CA ALA A 161 13.01 -0.41 -0.14
C ALA A 161 14.03 -1.18 0.73
N GLY A 162 15.20 -1.57 0.17
CA GLY A 162 16.34 -2.13 0.86
C GLY A 162 16.10 -3.45 1.59
N ILE A 163 15.21 -4.30 1.06
CA ILE A 163 14.95 -5.65 1.57
C ILE A 163 15.11 -6.71 0.47
N GLU A 164 15.52 -7.91 0.88
CA GLU A 164 15.53 -9.07 0.00
C GLU A 164 14.11 -9.60 -0.23
N VAL A 165 13.60 -9.48 -1.45
CA VAL A 165 12.28 -10.02 -1.82
C VAL A 165 12.42 -11.53 -2.07
N LEU A 166 12.25 -12.34 -1.03
CA LEU A 166 12.42 -13.79 -1.10
C LEU A 166 11.40 -14.45 -2.03
N ARG A 167 10.16 -13.95 -2.05
CA ARG A 167 9.09 -14.47 -2.92
C ARG A 167 8.05 -13.38 -3.23
N ILE A 168 7.56 -13.39 -4.45
CA ILE A 168 6.31 -12.73 -4.83
C ILE A 168 5.22 -13.80 -4.78
N VAL A 169 4.13 -13.55 -4.05
CA VAL A 169 3.00 -14.49 -3.89
C VAL A 169 1.70 -13.86 -4.40
N ASN A 170 0.83 -14.68 -4.99
CA ASN A 170 -0.48 -14.21 -5.44
C ASN A 170 -1.37 -13.90 -4.23
N GLU A 171 -2.07 -12.77 -4.23
CA GLU A 171 -3.01 -12.32 -3.18
C GLU A 171 -4.01 -13.42 -2.75
N PRO A 172 -4.79 -14.04 -3.68
CA PRO A 172 -5.70 -15.11 -3.30
C PRO A 172 -5.00 -16.40 -2.87
N THR A 173 -3.78 -16.66 -3.35
CA THR A 173 -2.96 -17.79 -2.87
C THR A 173 -2.55 -17.57 -1.42
N ALA A 174 -2.08 -16.36 -1.07
CA ALA A 174 -1.78 -15.99 0.30
C ALA A 174 -3.02 -16.09 1.19
N ALA A 175 -4.16 -15.56 0.73
CA ALA A 175 -5.40 -15.65 1.49
C ALA A 175 -5.86 -17.11 1.73
N SER A 176 -5.63 -18.01 0.76
CA SER A 176 -5.91 -19.44 0.96
C SER A 176 -5.01 -20.09 2.02
N LEU A 177 -3.71 -19.75 2.09
CA LEU A 177 -2.80 -20.22 3.14
C LEU A 177 -3.30 -19.82 4.54
N ALA A 178 -3.76 -18.58 4.71
CA ALA A 178 -4.31 -18.09 5.97
C ALA A 178 -5.64 -18.75 6.35
N TYR A 179 -6.52 -19.06 5.39
CA TYR A 179 -7.76 -19.80 5.62
C TYR A 179 -7.52 -21.29 5.94
N GLY A 180 -6.55 -21.90 5.25
CA GLY A 180 -6.41 -23.35 5.17
C GLY A 180 -5.38 -23.99 6.10
N LEU A 181 -4.54 -23.22 6.79
CA LEU A 181 -3.44 -23.75 7.61
C LEU A 181 -3.89 -24.79 8.67
N ASP A 182 -5.06 -24.56 9.28
CA ASP A 182 -5.66 -25.46 10.28
C ASP A 182 -6.66 -26.47 9.69
N ARG A 183 -6.87 -26.48 8.35
CA ARG A 183 -7.86 -27.33 7.68
C ARG A 183 -7.26 -28.69 7.28
N LYS A 184 -7.84 -29.75 7.82
CA LYS A 184 -7.47 -31.14 7.50
C LYS A 184 -8.26 -31.70 6.33
N GLU A 185 -9.57 -31.46 6.32
CA GLU A 185 -10.45 -31.93 5.24
C GLU A 185 -10.13 -31.24 3.91
N ASN A 186 -10.16 -32.00 2.82
CA ASN A 186 -9.99 -31.48 1.47
C ASN A 186 -11.27 -30.75 1.02
N GLN A 187 -11.15 -29.44 0.82
CA GLN A 187 -12.23 -28.55 0.38
C GLN A 187 -11.85 -27.86 -0.93
N THR A 188 -12.85 -27.61 -1.78
CA THR A 188 -12.73 -26.73 -2.95
C THR A 188 -13.24 -25.35 -2.59
N ILE A 189 -12.33 -24.37 -2.49
CA ILE A 189 -12.66 -23.01 -2.10
C ILE A 189 -12.60 -22.05 -3.28
N MET A 190 -13.47 -21.04 -3.29
CA MET A 190 -13.32 -19.84 -4.10
C MET A 190 -12.79 -18.70 -3.23
N VAL A 191 -11.59 -18.21 -3.53
CA VAL A 191 -11.12 -16.92 -2.98
C VAL A 191 -11.57 -15.83 -3.94
N PHE A 192 -12.34 -14.87 -3.43
CA PHE A 192 -12.88 -13.73 -4.15
C PHE A 192 -12.29 -12.45 -3.55
N ASP A 193 -11.34 -11.84 -4.27
CA ASP A 193 -10.61 -10.65 -3.83
C ASP A 193 -11.04 -9.43 -4.64
N LEU A 194 -11.77 -8.51 -4.00
CA LEU A 194 -12.15 -7.22 -4.58
C LEU A 194 -11.53 -6.10 -3.74
N GLY A 195 -10.29 -5.76 -4.08
CA GLY A 195 -9.52 -4.70 -3.44
C GLY A 195 -9.90 -3.29 -3.91
N GLY A 196 -8.96 -2.36 -3.77
CA GLY A 196 -9.14 -0.94 -4.15
C GLY A 196 -9.01 -0.65 -5.65
N GLY A 197 -8.27 -1.46 -6.42
CA GLY A 197 -8.12 -1.23 -7.87
C GLY A 197 -7.87 -2.48 -8.71
N THR A 198 -7.98 -3.64 -8.09
CA THR A 198 -7.82 -4.96 -8.71
C THR A 198 -8.91 -5.90 -8.18
N PHE A 199 -9.36 -6.78 -9.07
CA PHE A 199 -10.28 -7.86 -8.79
C PHE A 199 -9.63 -9.16 -9.22
N ASP A 200 -9.50 -10.12 -8.30
CA ASP A 200 -9.08 -11.49 -8.60
C ASP A 200 -10.10 -12.49 -8.05
N VAL A 201 -10.23 -13.61 -8.73
CA VAL A 201 -10.99 -14.77 -8.29
C VAL A 201 -10.19 -16.02 -8.61
N SER A 202 -9.96 -16.84 -7.60
CA SER A 202 -9.19 -18.08 -7.72
C SER A 202 -9.94 -19.24 -7.07
N ILE A 203 -9.91 -20.39 -7.74
CA ILE A 203 -10.48 -21.63 -7.20
C ILE A 203 -9.31 -22.53 -6.82
N LEU A 204 -9.35 -23.08 -5.60
CA LEU A 204 -8.28 -23.89 -5.05
C LEU A 204 -8.83 -25.17 -4.40
N GLU A 205 -8.09 -26.28 -4.54
CA GLU A 205 -8.19 -27.42 -3.61
C GLU A 205 -7.29 -27.12 -2.41
N VAL A 206 -7.81 -27.24 -1.19
CA VAL A 206 -7.11 -26.99 0.07
C VAL A 206 -7.44 -28.11 1.06
N GLY A 207 -6.41 -28.79 1.58
CA GLY A 207 -6.55 -29.83 2.61
C GLY A 207 -5.25 -30.62 2.81
N ASP A 208 -5.10 -31.27 3.97
CA ASP A 208 -3.91 -32.05 4.35
C ASP A 208 -2.55 -31.33 4.08
N GLY A 209 -2.51 -30.00 4.26
CA GLY A 209 -1.33 -29.17 3.98
C GLY A 209 -1.04 -28.89 2.50
N VAL A 210 -1.85 -29.41 1.57
CA VAL A 210 -1.74 -29.17 0.14
C VAL A 210 -2.66 -28.02 -0.29
N PHE A 211 -2.09 -27.04 -0.99
CA PHE A 211 -2.79 -25.88 -1.53
C PHE A 211 -2.57 -25.86 -3.04
N LYS A 212 -3.63 -26.04 -3.82
CA LYS A 212 -3.52 -26.24 -5.26
C LYS A 212 -4.50 -25.36 -6.02
N VAL A 213 -3.97 -24.36 -6.73
CA VAL A 213 -4.75 -23.50 -7.61
C VAL A 213 -5.25 -24.33 -8.80
N LYS A 214 -6.56 -24.30 -9.04
CA LYS A 214 -7.23 -24.93 -10.19
C LYS A 214 -7.33 -23.99 -11.37
N ALA A 215 -7.80 -22.78 -11.08
CA ALA A 215 -7.93 -21.71 -12.03
C ALA A 215 -7.88 -20.36 -11.31
N THR A 216 -7.35 -19.36 -11.99
CA THR A 216 -7.37 -17.97 -11.55
C THR A 216 -7.83 -17.07 -12.70
N SER A 217 -8.55 -16.00 -12.37
CA SER A 217 -8.94 -14.97 -13.32
C SER A 217 -9.17 -13.66 -12.60
N GLY A 218 -9.14 -12.54 -13.33
CA GLY A 218 -9.30 -11.23 -12.71
C GLY A 218 -9.40 -10.09 -13.71
N ASP A 219 -9.42 -8.87 -13.17
CA ASP A 219 -9.29 -7.60 -13.87
C ASP A 219 -8.38 -6.68 -13.04
N THR A 220 -7.19 -6.39 -13.57
CA THR A 220 -6.17 -5.57 -12.90
C THR A 220 -6.43 -4.06 -12.98
N GLN A 221 -7.59 -3.65 -13.50
CA GLN A 221 -8.10 -2.28 -13.49
C GLN A 221 -9.60 -2.25 -13.13
N LEU A 222 -9.98 -3.00 -12.09
CA LEU A 222 -11.33 -3.03 -11.52
C LEU A 222 -11.25 -3.17 -9.99
N GLY A 223 -11.73 -2.18 -9.24
CA GLY A 223 -11.81 -2.28 -7.79
C GLY A 223 -12.53 -1.08 -7.16
N GLY A 224 -12.41 -0.94 -5.84
CA GLY A 224 -13.09 0.08 -5.04
C GLY A 224 -13.04 1.51 -5.61
N ASN A 225 -11.91 1.92 -6.20
CA ASN A 225 -11.72 3.23 -6.80
C ASN A 225 -12.62 3.48 -8.03
N ASP A 226 -12.98 2.41 -8.76
CA ASP A 226 -13.89 2.53 -9.91
C ASP A 226 -15.35 2.66 -9.44
N PHE A 227 -15.71 2.09 -8.29
CA PHE A 227 -17.00 2.34 -7.63
C PHE A 227 -17.06 3.76 -7.04
N ASP A 228 -15.95 4.28 -6.49
CA ASP A 228 -15.86 5.69 -6.05
C ASP A 228 -16.09 6.63 -7.23
N LYS A 229 -15.50 6.30 -8.39
CA LYS A 229 -15.66 7.06 -9.62
C LYS A 229 -17.14 7.19 -10.05
N CYS A 230 -17.95 6.15 -9.92
CA CYS A 230 -19.38 6.23 -10.22
C CYS A 230 -20.09 7.33 -9.40
N ILE A 231 -19.74 7.48 -8.12
CA ILE A 231 -20.27 8.56 -7.27
C ILE A 231 -19.64 9.91 -7.65
N VAL A 232 -18.33 9.97 -7.92
CA VAL A 232 -17.65 11.22 -8.35
C VAL A 232 -18.24 11.76 -9.65
N ASP A 233 -18.47 10.91 -10.65
CA ASP A 233 -19.08 11.32 -11.91
C ASP A 233 -20.52 11.78 -11.69
N TRP A 234 -21.33 11.03 -10.93
CA TRP A 234 -22.71 11.42 -10.59
C TRP A 234 -22.80 12.78 -9.87
N LEU A 235 -21.88 13.06 -8.93
CA LEU A 235 -21.79 14.36 -8.25
C LEU A 235 -21.32 15.47 -9.20
N ALA A 236 -20.31 15.20 -10.02
CA ALA A 236 -19.72 16.18 -10.93
C ALA A 236 -20.64 16.53 -12.10
N ASP A 237 -21.39 15.57 -12.64
CA ASP A 237 -22.33 15.79 -13.74
C ASP A 237 -23.55 16.60 -13.28
N GLN A 238 -24.08 16.35 -12.07
CA GLN A 238 -25.10 17.22 -11.45
C GLN A 238 -24.58 18.65 -11.23
N PHE A 239 -23.35 18.80 -10.73
CA PHE A 239 -22.76 20.12 -10.50
C PHE A 239 -22.49 20.86 -11.82
N LEU A 240 -22.06 20.14 -12.86
CA LEU A 240 -21.88 20.67 -14.21
C LEU A 240 -23.20 21.11 -14.83
N GLU A 241 -24.29 20.35 -14.63
CA GLU A 241 -25.64 20.74 -15.09
C GLU A 241 -26.17 21.98 -14.37
N ALA A 242 -25.95 22.08 -13.05
CA ALA A 242 -26.45 23.19 -12.24
C ALA A 242 -25.62 24.48 -12.37
N GLU A 243 -24.30 24.37 -12.47
CA GLU A 243 -23.35 25.50 -12.33
C GLU A 243 -22.46 25.71 -13.57
N GLY A 244 -22.52 24.84 -14.58
CA GLY A 244 -21.73 24.95 -15.81
C GLY A 244 -20.24 24.65 -15.65
N ILE A 245 -19.81 24.08 -14.51
CA ILE A 245 -18.39 23.86 -14.15
C ILE A 245 -18.11 22.37 -13.90
N ASP A 246 -17.19 21.78 -14.66
CA ASP A 246 -16.74 20.40 -14.41
C ASP A 246 -15.61 20.36 -13.37
N LEU A 247 -15.99 20.11 -12.11
CA LEU A 247 -15.09 19.99 -10.96
C LEU A 247 -13.99 18.91 -11.12
N ARG A 248 -14.13 17.97 -12.07
CA ARG A 248 -13.10 16.93 -12.33
C ARG A 248 -11.90 17.49 -13.11
N THR A 249 -12.06 18.65 -13.75
CA THR A 249 -11.04 19.25 -14.62
C THR A 249 -10.70 20.70 -14.27
N SER A 250 -11.63 21.45 -13.66
CA SER A 250 -11.43 22.86 -13.31
C SER A 250 -10.57 23.08 -12.07
N ASP A 251 -10.68 22.21 -11.05
CA ASP A 251 -9.91 22.31 -9.81
C ASP A 251 -9.51 20.93 -9.24
N ARG A 252 -8.20 20.74 -9.05
CA ARG A 252 -7.61 19.53 -8.46
C ARG A 252 -7.97 19.35 -6.98
N GLN A 253 -8.19 20.43 -6.22
CA GLN A 253 -8.61 20.32 -4.82
C GLN A 253 -10.08 19.91 -4.73
N ALA A 254 -10.96 20.53 -5.53
CA ALA A 254 -12.35 20.09 -5.66
C ALA A 254 -12.47 18.61 -6.08
N PHE A 255 -11.71 18.17 -7.09
CA PHE A 255 -11.69 16.77 -7.52
C PHE A 255 -11.21 15.80 -6.42
N GLN A 256 -10.18 16.18 -5.66
CA GLN A 256 -9.71 15.37 -4.53
C GLN A 256 -10.77 15.27 -3.41
N ARG A 257 -11.44 16.38 -3.09
CA ARG A 257 -12.54 16.42 -2.10
C ARG A 257 -13.76 15.61 -2.53
N LEU A 258 -14.12 15.67 -3.81
CA LEU A 258 -15.15 14.81 -4.41
C LEU A 258 -14.78 13.33 -4.25
N THR A 259 -13.53 12.98 -4.54
CA THR A 259 -13.03 11.59 -4.43
C THR A 259 -13.11 11.07 -2.99
N GLU A 260 -12.69 11.86 -2.00
CA GLU A 260 -12.77 11.47 -0.59
C GLU A 260 -14.21 11.39 -0.07
N ALA A 261 -15.09 12.29 -0.51
CA ALA A 261 -16.51 12.24 -0.16
C ALA A 261 -17.23 11.03 -0.81
N ALA A 262 -16.88 10.69 -2.05
CA ALA A 262 -17.37 9.50 -2.75
C ALA A 262 -16.95 8.20 -2.04
N GLU A 263 -15.67 8.07 -1.68
CA GLU A 263 -15.16 6.91 -0.93
C GLU A 263 -15.89 6.76 0.41
N LYS A 264 -16.05 7.86 1.15
CA LYS A 264 -16.81 7.88 2.39
C LYS A 264 -18.27 7.46 2.17
N ALA A 265 -18.95 8.01 1.17
CA ALA A 265 -20.35 7.70 0.88
C ALA A 265 -20.54 6.22 0.50
N LYS A 266 -19.67 5.65 -0.35
CA LYS A 266 -19.64 4.22 -0.69
C LYS A 266 -19.52 3.33 0.56
N ILE A 267 -18.60 3.67 1.46
CA ILE A 267 -18.36 2.92 2.69
C ILE A 267 -19.58 3.00 3.61
N GLU A 268 -20.17 4.19 3.80
CA GLU A 268 -21.37 4.37 4.62
C GLU A 268 -22.57 3.60 4.06
N LEU A 269 -22.80 3.64 2.74
CA LEU A 269 -23.87 2.90 2.07
C LEU A 269 -23.77 1.37 2.21
N SER A 270 -22.59 0.85 2.56
CA SER A 270 -22.44 -0.57 2.89
C SER A 270 -23.12 -0.93 4.23
N GLY A 271 -23.26 0.03 5.16
CA GLY A 271 -23.98 -0.13 6.43
C GLY A 271 -25.40 0.44 6.41
N VAL A 272 -25.60 1.65 5.88
CA VAL A 272 -26.89 2.37 5.88
C VAL A 272 -27.58 2.39 4.51
N GLY A 273 -28.89 2.60 4.47
CA GLY A 273 -29.67 2.62 3.23
C GLY A 273 -29.57 3.92 2.41
N ALA A 274 -29.08 5.01 3.02
CA ALA A 274 -28.81 6.28 2.37
C ALA A 274 -27.78 7.09 3.18
N THR A 275 -27.05 7.99 2.51
CA THR A 275 -26.15 8.97 3.15
C THR A 275 -26.31 10.36 2.51
N GLU A 276 -25.82 11.38 3.20
CA GLU A 276 -25.80 12.78 2.75
C GLU A 276 -24.37 13.19 2.38
N VAL A 277 -24.17 13.58 1.13
CA VAL A 277 -22.93 14.17 0.65
C VAL A 277 -23.02 15.68 0.82
N ASN A 278 -22.31 16.21 1.82
CA ASN A 278 -22.18 17.65 2.05
C ASN A 278 -20.71 18.09 1.83
N LEU A 279 -20.49 18.90 0.80
CA LEU A 279 -19.22 19.53 0.46
C LEU A 279 -19.42 21.05 0.39
N PRO A 280 -19.29 21.77 1.52
CA PRO A 280 -19.45 23.21 1.53
C PRO A 280 -18.21 23.89 0.94
N PHE A 281 -18.39 25.03 0.25
CA PHE A 281 -17.29 25.75 -0.40
C PHE A 281 -16.47 24.83 -1.34
N ILE A 282 -17.13 24.02 -2.17
CA ILE A 282 -16.43 23.06 -3.06
C ILE A 282 -15.65 23.78 -4.17
N THR A 283 -16.16 24.92 -4.62
CA THR A 283 -15.48 25.88 -5.52
C THR A 283 -16.05 27.28 -5.29
N ALA A 284 -15.55 28.27 -6.03
CA ALA A 284 -16.09 29.63 -6.05
C ALA A 284 -16.30 30.12 -7.49
N THR A 285 -17.32 30.94 -7.66
CA THR A 285 -17.77 31.55 -8.93
C THR A 285 -17.87 33.06 -8.78
N GLU A 286 -18.19 33.79 -9.85
CA GLU A 286 -18.47 35.23 -9.78
C GLU A 286 -19.64 35.54 -8.82
N ASP A 287 -20.64 34.64 -8.74
CA ASP A 287 -21.77 34.72 -7.80
C ASP A 287 -21.41 34.36 -6.34
N GLY A 288 -20.15 34.00 -6.08
CA GLY A 288 -19.65 33.61 -4.76
C GLY A 288 -19.39 32.11 -4.60
N PRO A 289 -19.26 31.62 -3.34
CA PRO A 289 -18.94 30.22 -3.06
C PRO A 289 -20.08 29.27 -3.42
N LYS A 290 -19.72 28.08 -3.92
CA LYS A 290 -20.64 27.02 -4.30
C LYS A 290 -20.47 25.79 -3.40
N HIS A 291 -21.53 24.99 -3.31
CA HIS A 291 -21.68 23.89 -2.37
C HIS A 291 -22.29 22.69 -3.09
N ILE A 292 -22.03 21.47 -2.60
CA ILE A 292 -22.80 20.28 -2.96
C ILE A 292 -23.47 19.79 -1.69
N GLU A 293 -24.81 19.73 -1.71
CA GLU A 293 -25.63 19.11 -0.67
C GLU A 293 -26.63 18.19 -1.36
N THR A 294 -26.39 16.89 -1.31
CA THR A 294 -27.26 15.90 -1.97
C THR A 294 -27.33 14.61 -1.16
N ARG A 295 -28.42 13.86 -1.34
CA ARG A 295 -28.67 12.57 -0.68
C ARG A 295 -28.53 11.46 -1.70
N LEU A 296 -27.67 10.50 -1.42
CA LEU A 296 -27.47 9.29 -2.23
C LEU A 296 -28.08 8.10 -1.48
N THR A 297 -28.95 7.32 -2.13
CA THR A 297 -29.43 6.04 -1.57
C THR A 297 -28.58 4.88 -2.04
N ARG A 298 -28.65 3.75 -1.32
CA ARG A 298 -27.99 2.50 -1.74
C ARG A 298 -28.50 2.04 -3.10
N ALA A 299 -29.80 2.16 -3.37
CA ALA A 299 -30.39 1.74 -4.64
C ALA A 299 -29.82 2.55 -5.82
N ASP A 300 -29.71 3.87 -5.68
CA ASP A 300 -29.12 4.73 -6.72
C ASP A 300 -27.64 4.35 -6.96
N PHE A 301 -26.87 4.11 -5.88
CA PHE A 301 -25.48 3.68 -5.99
C PHE A 301 -25.32 2.31 -6.67
N GLU A 302 -26.20 1.35 -6.38
CA GLU A 302 -26.21 0.03 -7.02
C GLU A 302 -26.56 0.13 -8.51
N GLU A 303 -27.48 1.03 -8.90
CA GLU A 303 -27.80 1.34 -10.31
C GLU A 303 -26.61 1.98 -11.03
N LEU A 304 -25.97 2.99 -10.43
CA LEU A 304 -24.75 3.64 -10.95
C LEU A 304 -23.57 2.65 -11.17
N CYS A 305 -23.59 1.49 -10.51
CA CYS A 305 -22.51 0.50 -10.55
C CYS A 305 -22.85 -0.79 -11.33
N ALA A 306 -24.00 -0.85 -12.01
CA ALA A 306 -24.46 -2.06 -12.70
C ALA A 306 -23.43 -2.66 -13.69
N GLU A 307 -22.79 -1.82 -14.51
CA GLU A 307 -21.74 -2.23 -15.45
C GLU A 307 -20.47 -2.76 -14.75
N LEU A 308 -20.13 -2.22 -13.57
CA LEU A 308 -18.99 -2.72 -12.79
C LEU A 308 -19.29 -4.12 -12.24
N LEU A 309 -20.51 -4.36 -11.72
CA LEU A 309 -20.92 -5.69 -11.31
C LEU A 309 -20.90 -6.68 -12.48
N ALA A 310 -21.37 -6.26 -13.67
CA ALA A 310 -21.30 -7.08 -14.88
C ALA A 310 -19.85 -7.43 -15.26
N ARG A 311 -18.90 -6.49 -15.11
CA ARG A 311 -17.45 -6.77 -15.26
C ARG A 311 -16.95 -7.79 -14.24
N VAL A 312 -17.32 -7.68 -12.96
CA VAL A 312 -16.91 -8.63 -11.89
C VAL A 312 -17.45 -10.04 -12.14
N ARG A 313 -18.68 -10.21 -12.66
CA ARG A 313 -19.24 -11.55 -12.96
C ARG A 313 -18.43 -12.33 -14.01
N ARG A 314 -17.77 -11.65 -14.94
CA ARG A 314 -17.09 -12.29 -16.09
C ARG A 314 -15.88 -13.16 -15.66
N PRO A 315 -14.92 -12.68 -14.85
CA PRO A 315 -13.87 -13.54 -14.29
C PRO A 315 -14.41 -14.66 -13.40
N MET A 316 -15.49 -14.44 -12.63
CA MET A 316 -16.08 -15.51 -11.79
C MET A 316 -16.59 -16.68 -12.63
N LYS A 317 -17.45 -16.41 -13.63
CA LYS A 317 -17.94 -17.45 -14.56
C LYS A 317 -16.75 -18.16 -15.24
N ARG A 318 -15.71 -17.42 -15.65
CA ARG A 318 -14.51 -17.97 -16.29
C ARG A 318 -13.68 -18.87 -15.36
N ALA A 319 -13.45 -18.47 -14.11
CA ALA A 319 -12.66 -19.26 -13.16
C ALA A 319 -13.33 -20.61 -12.88
N ILE A 320 -14.66 -20.62 -12.69
CA ILE A 320 -15.46 -21.85 -12.51
C ILE A 320 -15.33 -22.78 -13.73
N GLN A 321 -15.48 -22.23 -14.94
CA GLN A 321 -15.35 -22.97 -16.20
C GLN A 321 -13.92 -23.53 -16.41
N ASP A 322 -12.89 -22.72 -16.17
CA ASP A 322 -11.48 -23.12 -16.30
C ASP A 322 -11.09 -24.20 -15.28
N ALA A 323 -11.63 -24.13 -14.06
CA ALA A 323 -11.49 -25.17 -13.03
C ALA A 323 -12.25 -26.47 -13.37
N LYS A 324 -13.14 -26.43 -14.38
CA LYS A 324 -14.05 -27.52 -14.80
C LYS A 324 -15.00 -27.97 -13.69
N LEU A 325 -15.55 -27.00 -12.97
CA LEU A 325 -16.52 -27.20 -11.89
C LEU A 325 -17.87 -26.56 -12.24
N THR A 326 -18.88 -26.95 -11.48
CA THR A 326 -20.15 -26.22 -11.36
C THR A 326 -20.14 -25.41 -10.05
N PRO A 327 -20.96 -24.35 -9.91
CA PRO A 327 -20.96 -23.53 -8.69
C PRO A 327 -21.25 -24.34 -7.41
N ARG A 328 -22.08 -25.39 -7.50
CA ARG A 328 -22.42 -26.30 -6.39
C ARG A 328 -21.27 -27.21 -5.93
N GLN A 329 -20.12 -27.19 -6.61
CA GLN A 329 -18.90 -27.94 -6.24
C GLN A 329 -17.85 -27.03 -5.57
N ILE A 330 -18.22 -25.79 -5.23
CA ILE A 330 -17.42 -24.91 -4.38
C ILE A 330 -18.01 -25.04 -2.97
N ASP A 331 -17.21 -25.56 -2.04
CA ASP A 331 -17.63 -25.83 -0.67
C ASP A 331 -17.71 -24.54 0.15
N GLU A 332 -16.79 -23.61 -0.07
CA GLU A 332 -16.61 -22.38 0.72
C GLU A 332 -16.18 -21.20 -0.18
N VAL A 333 -16.61 -19.99 0.16
CA VAL A 333 -16.16 -18.75 -0.52
C VAL A 333 -15.49 -17.82 0.49
N VAL A 334 -14.20 -17.54 0.29
CA VAL A 334 -13.42 -16.62 1.14
C VAL A 334 -13.44 -15.22 0.50
N LEU A 335 -14.05 -14.25 1.17
CA LEU A 335 -14.05 -12.85 0.74
C LEU A 335 -12.78 -12.14 1.20
N VAL A 336 -12.15 -11.39 0.29
CA VAL A 336 -10.89 -10.66 0.52
C VAL A 336 -11.01 -9.25 -0.07
N GLY A 337 -10.39 -8.26 0.57
CA GLY A 337 -10.42 -6.87 0.14
C GLY A 337 -11.69 -6.12 0.56
N GLY A 338 -11.52 -4.88 1.02
CA GLY A 338 -12.59 -4.09 1.64
C GLY A 338 -13.82 -3.80 0.77
N SER A 339 -13.71 -3.87 -0.57
CA SER A 339 -14.86 -3.64 -1.45
C SER A 339 -15.86 -4.82 -1.46
N THR A 340 -15.47 -5.99 -0.95
CA THR A 340 -16.39 -7.13 -0.73
C THR A 340 -17.46 -6.84 0.32
N ARG A 341 -17.28 -5.82 1.15
CA ARG A 341 -18.23 -5.38 2.20
C ARG A 341 -19.51 -4.75 1.62
N MET A 342 -19.53 -4.41 0.32
CA MET A 342 -20.71 -3.83 -0.34
C MET A 342 -21.83 -4.88 -0.53
N PRO A 343 -23.07 -4.62 -0.08
CA PRO A 343 -24.19 -5.57 -0.18
C PRO A 343 -24.41 -6.16 -1.59
N MET A 344 -24.44 -5.32 -2.63
CA MET A 344 -24.56 -5.77 -4.03
C MET A 344 -23.49 -6.79 -4.47
N VAL A 345 -22.28 -6.73 -3.91
CA VAL A 345 -21.19 -7.67 -4.21
C VAL A 345 -21.44 -8.99 -3.49
N MET A 346 -21.77 -8.94 -2.19
CA MET A 346 -22.14 -10.14 -1.43
C MET A 346 -23.33 -10.87 -2.06
N ASP A 347 -24.40 -10.15 -2.42
CA ASP A 347 -25.60 -10.72 -3.02
C ASP A 347 -25.35 -11.28 -4.43
N MET A 348 -24.39 -10.72 -5.17
CA MET A 348 -23.96 -11.27 -6.45
C MET A 348 -23.18 -12.59 -6.27
N VAL A 349 -22.27 -12.66 -5.29
CA VAL A 349 -21.52 -13.88 -4.98
C VAL A 349 -22.46 -14.98 -4.49
N LYS A 350 -23.37 -14.66 -3.55
CA LYS A 350 -24.41 -15.57 -3.05
C LYS A 350 -25.28 -16.15 -4.17
N ARG A 351 -25.75 -15.31 -5.09
CA ARG A 351 -26.57 -15.74 -6.23
C ARG A 351 -25.81 -16.66 -7.20
N LEU A 352 -24.51 -16.44 -7.40
CA LEU A 352 -23.72 -17.28 -8.31
C LEU A 352 -23.37 -18.65 -7.71
N ILE A 353 -22.98 -18.70 -6.43
CA ILE A 353 -22.49 -19.92 -5.78
C ILE A 353 -23.61 -20.71 -5.08
N ALA A 354 -24.73 -20.05 -4.75
CA ALA A 354 -25.81 -20.58 -3.91
C ALA A 354 -25.37 -21.00 -2.50
N ALA A 355 -24.31 -20.36 -1.98
CA ALA A 355 -23.78 -20.52 -0.64
C ALA A 355 -23.54 -19.16 0.03
N GLU A 356 -23.57 -19.12 1.36
CA GLU A 356 -23.19 -17.95 2.16
C GLU A 356 -21.65 -17.83 2.20
N PRO A 357 -21.06 -16.67 1.82
CA PRO A 357 -19.63 -16.48 1.89
C PRO A 357 -19.10 -16.50 3.33
N ASN A 358 -17.91 -17.06 3.50
CA ASN A 358 -17.23 -17.20 4.78
C ASN A 358 -16.76 -15.84 5.31
N GLN A 359 -17.14 -15.52 6.55
CA GLN A 359 -16.78 -14.27 7.24
C GLN A 359 -15.87 -14.50 8.46
N ASN A 360 -15.35 -15.73 8.66
CA ASN A 360 -14.45 -16.05 9.78
C ASN A 360 -13.02 -15.52 9.58
N VAL A 361 -12.76 -14.88 8.44
CA VAL A 361 -11.47 -14.38 7.98
C VAL A 361 -11.59 -12.86 7.83
N ASN A 362 -10.61 -12.11 8.33
CA ASN A 362 -10.60 -10.65 8.18
C ASN A 362 -10.15 -10.27 6.75
N PRO A 363 -11.03 -9.71 5.90
CA PRO A 363 -10.73 -9.44 4.49
C PRO A 363 -9.66 -8.36 4.29
N ASP A 364 -9.36 -7.55 5.31
CA ASP A 364 -8.35 -6.50 5.25
C ASP A 364 -6.95 -6.95 5.75
N GLU A 365 -6.83 -8.17 6.32
CA GLU A 365 -5.58 -8.66 6.94
C GLU A 365 -5.10 -10.01 6.41
N VAL A 366 -6.02 -10.84 5.89
CA VAL A 366 -5.77 -12.23 5.49
C VAL A 366 -4.61 -12.39 4.48
N VAL A 367 -4.46 -11.44 3.56
CA VAL A 367 -3.41 -11.46 2.53
C VAL A 367 -2.02 -11.34 3.15
N ALA A 368 -1.82 -10.40 4.08
CA ALA A 368 -0.54 -10.25 4.79
C ALA A 368 -0.27 -11.43 5.74
N VAL A 369 -1.30 -11.94 6.42
CA VAL A 369 -1.22 -13.17 7.23
C VAL A 369 -0.74 -14.35 6.38
N GLY A 370 -1.29 -14.52 5.19
CA GLY A 370 -0.87 -15.52 4.21
C GLY A 370 0.57 -15.35 3.73
N ALA A 371 0.99 -14.11 3.45
CA ALA A 371 2.37 -13.80 3.10
C ALA A 371 3.35 -14.11 4.26
N ALA A 372 2.95 -13.90 5.51
CA ALA A 372 3.74 -14.26 6.68
C ALA A 372 3.85 -15.78 6.86
N ILE A 373 2.77 -16.54 6.63
CA ILE A 373 2.82 -18.01 6.58
C ILE A 373 3.79 -18.47 5.47
N GLN A 374 3.72 -17.86 4.28
CA GLN A 374 4.64 -18.16 3.18
C GLN A 374 6.10 -17.83 3.53
N ALA A 375 6.38 -16.77 4.28
CA ALA A 375 7.70 -16.48 4.85
C ALA A 375 8.13 -17.56 5.88
N GLY A 376 7.19 -18.03 6.71
CA GLY A 376 7.39 -19.14 7.63
C GLY A 376 7.75 -20.45 6.93
N ILE A 377 7.16 -20.74 5.77
CA ILE A 377 7.50 -21.92 4.95
C ILE A 377 8.93 -21.79 4.40
N LEU A 378 9.28 -20.63 3.83
CA LEU A 378 10.62 -20.40 3.25
C LEU A 378 11.75 -20.44 4.29
N THR A 379 11.46 -20.05 5.53
CA THR A 379 12.39 -20.10 6.67
C THR A 379 12.38 -21.44 7.42
N GLY A 380 11.50 -22.39 7.04
CA GLY A 380 11.36 -23.71 7.67
C GLY A 380 10.68 -23.69 9.05
N ALA A 381 10.10 -22.56 9.46
CA ALA A 381 9.30 -22.41 10.68
C ALA A 381 7.91 -23.07 10.53
N VAL A 382 7.34 -23.05 9.32
CA VAL A 382 6.15 -23.82 8.93
C VAL A 382 6.60 -25.00 8.08
N LYS A 383 6.10 -26.19 8.41
CA LYS A 383 6.43 -27.46 7.74
C LYS A 383 5.19 -28.11 7.16
N ASP A 384 5.41 -29.11 6.32
CA ASP A 384 4.35 -29.98 5.77
C ASP A 384 3.27 -29.23 4.96
N VAL A 385 3.63 -28.08 4.39
CA VAL A 385 2.79 -27.31 3.46
C VAL A 385 3.37 -27.38 2.05
N LEU A 386 2.54 -27.78 1.08
CA LEU A 386 2.87 -27.82 -0.34
C LEU A 386 1.95 -26.87 -1.13
N LEU A 387 2.55 -25.82 -1.71
CA LEU A 387 1.85 -24.88 -2.58
C LEU A 387 2.11 -25.21 -4.07
N LEU A 388 1.02 -25.42 -4.81
CA LEU A 388 0.99 -25.65 -6.26
C LEU A 388 0.18 -24.53 -6.93
N ASP A 389 0.87 -23.53 -7.46
CA ASP A 389 0.27 -22.38 -8.15
C ASP A 389 0.23 -22.61 -9.68
N VAL A 390 -0.33 -21.66 -10.44
CA VAL A 390 -0.51 -21.72 -11.90
C VAL A 390 -0.09 -20.42 -12.60
N THR A 391 0.21 -20.47 -13.90
CA THR A 391 0.32 -19.23 -14.71
C THR A 391 -1.08 -18.65 -15.01
N PRO A 392 -1.36 -17.37 -14.73
CA PRO A 392 -2.70 -16.76 -14.95
C PRO A 392 -3.04 -16.54 -16.43
N LEU A 393 -2.03 -16.52 -17.31
CA LEU A 393 -2.14 -16.20 -18.73
C LEU A 393 -1.38 -17.22 -19.58
N SER A 394 -1.88 -17.48 -20.79
CA SER A 394 -1.15 -18.30 -21.76
C SER A 394 0.11 -17.60 -22.25
N LEU A 395 1.15 -18.38 -22.49
CA LEU A 395 2.45 -17.95 -23.01
C LEU A 395 2.71 -18.62 -24.36
N GLY A 396 3.30 -17.87 -25.28
CA GLY A 396 3.48 -18.33 -26.65
C GLY A 396 4.40 -17.44 -27.47
N ILE A 397 4.47 -17.72 -28.78
CA ILE A 397 5.25 -16.93 -29.73
C ILE A 397 4.39 -16.42 -30.89
N ALA A 398 4.78 -15.30 -31.48
CA ALA A 398 4.24 -14.87 -32.77
C ALA A 398 4.70 -15.82 -33.87
N ASN A 399 3.77 -16.24 -34.74
CA ASN A 399 4.09 -17.00 -35.95
C ASN A 399 4.22 -16.05 -37.17
N VAL A 400 4.61 -16.62 -38.32
CA VAL A 400 4.80 -15.86 -39.57
C VAL A 400 3.49 -15.22 -40.09
N SER A 401 2.31 -15.73 -39.71
CA SER A 401 1.02 -15.13 -40.07
C SER A 401 0.55 -14.04 -39.09
N GLY A 402 1.37 -13.65 -38.10
CA GLY A 402 1.02 -12.64 -37.09
C GLY A 402 0.07 -13.12 -36.00
N ALA A 403 -0.19 -14.43 -35.90
CA ALA A 403 -1.01 -15.04 -34.86
C ALA A 403 -0.14 -15.60 -33.72
N MET A 404 -0.70 -15.69 -32.52
CA MET A 404 -0.04 -16.26 -31.34
C MET A 404 -0.19 -17.78 -31.31
N LYS A 405 0.93 -18.50 -31.38
CA LYS A 405 1.00 -19.93 -31.04
C LYS A 405 1.25 -20.04 -29.53
N LYS A 406 0.23 -20.47 -28.77
CA LYS A 406 0.36 -20.77 -27.33
C LYS A 406 1.16 -22.07 -27.11
N LEU A 407 2.20 -22.04 -26.27
CA LEU A 407 3.00 -23.21 -25.85
C LEU A 407 2.64 -23.66 -24.43
N ILE A 408 2.31 -22.72 -23.54
CA ILE A 408 1.79 -22.97 -22.20
C ILE A 408 0.43 -22.27 -22.13
N GLN A 409 -0.62 -22.98 -21.73
CA GLN A 409 -1.94 -22.37 -21.57
C GLN A 409 -2.08 -21.75 -20.17
N ARG A 410 -2.98 -20.76 -20.03
CA ARG A 410 -3.38 -20.27 -18.69
C ARG A 410 -3.85 -21.43 -17.80
N ASN A 411 -3.71 -21.26 -16.50
CA ASN A 411 -3.98 -22.26 -15.48
C ASN A 411 -3.12 -23.53 -15.58
N THR A 412 -2.02 -23.52 -16.36
CA THR A 412 -1.00 -24.58 -16.26
C THR A 412 -0.24 -24.43 -14.94
N MET A 413 -0.18 -25.52 -14.17
CA MET A 413 0.57 -25.61 -12.91
C MET A 413 2.05 -25.27 -13.11
N ILE A 414 2.64 -24.53 -12.17
CA ILE A 414 4.06 -24.15 -12.17
C ILE A 414 4.79 -24.79 -10.97
N PRO A 415 6.09 -25.13 -11.08
CA PRO A 415 6.97 -24.95 -12.24
C PRO A 415 6.64 -25.91 -13.40
N VAL A 416 6.93 -25.49 -14.65
CA VAL A 416 6.67 -26.30 -15.84
C VAL A 416 7.62 -25.98 -16.99
N ARG A 417 8.01 -27.01 -17.75
CA ARG A 417 8.67 -26.89 -19.06
C ARG A 417 7.75 -27.36 -20.19
N ARG A 418 7.67 -26.59 -21.28
CA ARG A 418 7.05 -26.97 -22.55
C ARG A 418 7.97 -26.56 -23.71
N SER A 419 7.95 -27.32 -24.80
CA SER A 419 8.70 -26.97 -26.00
C SER A 419 7.96 -27.42 -27.25
N ASP A 420 8.06 -26.64 -28.32
CA ASP A 420 7.55 -26.98 -29.66
C ASP A 420 8.66 -26.75 -30.70
N ILE A 421 8.53 -27.34 -31.89
CA ILE A 421 9.52 -27.24 -32.96
C ILE A 421 8.98 -26.34 -34.07
N PHE A 422 9.73 -25.28 -34.36
CA PHE A 422 9.47 -24.31 -35.40
C PHE A 422 10.53 -24.43 -36.51
N SER A 423 10.35 -23.66 -37.59
CA SER A 423 11.28 -23.61 -38.72
C SER A 423 11.30 -22.20 -39.32
N THR A 424 12.30 -21.94 -40.16
CA THR A 424 12.35 -20.77 -41.05
C THR A 424 11.11 -20.65 -41.93
N GLY A 425 10.64 -19.40 -42.11
CA GLY A 425 9.55 -19.06 -43.02
C GLY A 425 10.01 -18.80 -44.45
N GLU A 426 11.28 -18.43 -44.63
CA GLU A 426 11.89 -18.06 -45.91
C GLU A 426 13.05 -19.00 -46.32
N ASN A 427 13.30 -19.08 -47.62
CA ASN A 427 14.42 -19.85 -48.17
C ASN A 427 15.75 -19.15 -47.83
N ASN A 428 16.76 -19.93 -47.44
CA ASN A 428 18.09 -19.44 -47.04
C ASN A 428 18.08 -18.46 -45.86
N GLN A 429 17.02 -18.46 -45.04
CA GLN A 429 16.91 -17.64 -43.84
C GLN A 429 17.95 -18.08 -42.79
N THR A 430 18.96 -17.24 -42.53
CA THR A 430 20.06 -17.52 -41.60
C THR A 430 19.82 -16.99 -40.18
N VAL A 431 18.72 -16.25 -39.96
CA VAL A 431 18.33 -15.66 -38.68
C VAL A 431 16.83 -15.83 -38.46
N VAL A 432 16.44 -16.32 -37.28
CA VAL A 432 15.04 -16.38 -36.85
C VAL A 432 14.84 -15.54 -35.60
N GLU A 433 13.86 -14.65 -35.66
CA GLU A 433 13.41 -13.83 -34.52
C GLU A 433 12.30 -14.57 -33.75
N ILE A 434 12.50 -14.73 -32.45
CA ILE A 434 11.51 -15.30 -31.53
C ILE A 434 10.85 -14.14 -30.81
N HIS A 435 9.56 -13.91 -31.07
CA HIS A 435 8.76 -12.88 -30.39
C HIS A 435 7.85 -13.54 -29.35
N ILE A 436 8.17 -13.32 -28.07
CA ILE A 436 7.49 -13.91 -26.90
C ILE A 436 6.27 -13.07 -26.53
N LEU A 437 5.14 -13.73 -26.29
CA LEU A 437 3.84 -13.14 -26.02
C LEU A 437 3.19 -13.76 -24.77
N GLN A 438 2.42 -12.94 -24.05
CA GLN A 438 1.52 -13.37 -22.99
C GLN A 438 0.10 -12.85 -23.24
N GLY A 439 -0.89 -13.73 -23.16
CA GLY A 439 -2.29 -13.35 -23.31
C GLY A 439 -3.15 -14.40 -24.01
N GLU A 440 -4.43 -14.07 -24.18
CA GLU A 440 -5.44 -15.01 -24.66
C GLU A 440 -5.93 -14.78 -26.09
N ARG A 441 -5.57 -13.64 -26.69
CA ARG A 441 -6.06 -13.22 -28.03
C ARG A 441 -5.38 -14.02 -29.13
N GLU A 442 -6.04 -14.17 -30.28
CA GLU A 442 -5.49 -14.94 -31.40
C GLU A 442 -4.36 -14.19 -32.14
N MET A 443 -4.48 -12.88 -32.30
CA MET A 443 -3.49 -12.05 -32.99
C MET A 443 -2.36 -11.64 -32.05
N ALA A 444 -1.11 -11.69 -32.52
CA ALA A 444 0.08 -11.35 -31.74
C ALA A 444 0.07 -9.88 -31.26
N THR A 445 -0.51 -8.98 -32.06
CA THR A 445 -0.65 -7.54 -31.75
C THR A 445 -1.55 -7.24 -30.56
N ASP A 446 -2.47 -8.15 -30.25
CA ASP A 446 -3.49 -7.97 -29.21
C ASP A 446 -3.05 -8.55 -27.86
N ASN A 447 -1.85 -9.11 -27.78
CA ASN A 447 -1.29 -9.75 -26.61
C ASN A 447 -0.08 -8.94 -26.08
N LYS A 448 0.25 -9.11 -24.80
CA LYS A 448 1.41 -8.44 -24.19
C LYS A 448 2.70 -9.03 -24.76
N SER A 449 3.48 -8.21 -25.44
CA SER A 449 4.86 -8.55 -25.82
C SER A 449 5.73 -8.64 -24.56
N LEU A 450 6.37 -9.79 -24.34
CA LEU A 450 7.31 -9.99 -23.24
C LEU A 450 8.77 -9.76 -23.66
N GLY A 451 9.11 -10.03 -24.93
CA GLY A 451 10.48 -9.86 -25.42
C GLY A 451 10.68 -10.37 -26.85
N ARG A 452 11.81 -10.00 -27.45
CA ARG A 452 12.25 -10.48 -28.76
C ARG A 452 13.74 -10.79 -28.74
N PHE A 453 14.13 -11.93 -29.30
CA PHE A 453 15.54 -12.27 -29.49
C PHE A 453 15.77 -12.98 -30.83
N LYS A 454 17.00 -12.97 -31.32
CA LYS A 454 17.37 -13.54 -32.63
C LYS A 454 18.33 -14.72 -32.46
N LEU A 455 17.93 -15.88 -32.97
CA LEU A 455 18.82 -17.03 -33.16
C LEU A 455 19.53 -16.87 -34.52
N THR A 456 20.86 -16.81 -34.51
CA THR A 456 21.67 -16.40 -35.68
C THR A 456 22.63 -17.48 -36.20
N GLY A 457 22.87 -17.44 -37.51
CA GLY A 457 23.75 -18.37 -38.20
C GLY A 457 23.17 -19.78 -38.34
N ILE A 458 21.85 -19.84 -38.58
CA ILE A 458 21.18 -21.02 -39.12
C ILE A 458 21.76 -21.28 -40.53
N PRO A 459 22.12 -22.51 -40.90
CA PRO A 459 22.63 -22.81 -42.24
C PRO A 459 21.61 -22.48 -43.34
N PRO A 460 22.02 -21.92 -44.50
CA PRO A 460 21.13 -21.71 -45.63
C PRO A 460 20.48 -23.02 -46.11
N ALA A 461 19.17 -23.11 -45.97
CA ALA A 461 18.35 -24.24 -46.38
C ALA A 461 16.99 -23.76 -46.93
N PRO A 462 16.25 -24.60 -47.66
CA PRO A 462 14.86 -24.30 -48.02
C PRO A 462 14.00 -24.02 -46.78
N ARG A 463 12.97 -23.17 -46.92
CA ARG A 463 12.00 -22.93 -45.84
C ARG A 463 11.39 -24.25 -45.36
N GLY A 464 11.10 -24.36 -44.07
CA GLY A 464 10.56 -25.59 -43.48
C GLY A 464 11.59 -26.68 -43.13
N VAL A 465 12.89 -26.51 -43.47
CA VAL A 465 13.93 -27.52 -43.21
C VAL A 465 14.65 -27.35 -41.87
N PRO A 466 15.12 -26.15 -41.45
CA PRO A 466 15.79 -25.97 -40.16
C PRO A 466 14.87 -26.24 -38.97
N GLN A 467 15.29 -27.08 -38.03
CA GLN A 467 14.48 -27.45 -36.87
C GLN A 467 14.87 -26.63 -35.64
N ILE A 468 14.04 -25.65 -35.29
CA ILE A 468 14.28 -24.70 -34.21
C ILE A 468 13.36 -25.08 -33.05
N GLN A 469 13.88 -25.80 -32.06
CA GLN A 469 13.12 -26.08 -30.85
C GLN A 469 13.09 -24.81 -29.99
N VAL A 470 11.90 -24.33 -29.67
CA VAL A 470 11.70 -23.26 -28.67
C VAL A 470 11.10 -23.88 -27.43
N ALA A 471 11.79 -23.71 -26.29
CA ALA A 471 11.36 -24.16 -24.97
C ALA A 471 11.00 -22.96 -24.10
N PHE A 472 9.92 -23.10 -23.33
CA PHE A 472 9.45 -22.19 -22.30
C PHE A 472 9.54 -22.93 -20.97
N ASP A 473 10.24 -22.34 -20.02
CA ASP A 473 10.42 -22.82 -18.65
C ASP A 473 9.85 -21.77 -17.70
N ILE A 474 8.89 -22.15 -16.86
CA ILE A 474 8.39 -21.31 -15.77
C ILE A 474 8.85 -21.93 -14.45
N ASP A 475 9.52 -21.15 -13.61
CA ASP A 475 9.97 -21.59 -12.29
C ASP A 475 8.86 -21.54 -11.23
N ALA A 476 9.20 -21.88 -9.97
CA ALA A 476 8.26 -21.85 -8.85
C ALA A 476 7.90 -20.42 -8.37
N ASN A 477 8.51 -19.38 -8.94
CA ASN A 477 8.22 -17.96 -8.70
C ASN A 477 7.41 -17.33 -9.85
N GLY A 478 7.14 -18.08 -10.92
CA GLY A 478 6.47 -17.59 -12.12
C GLY A 478 7.39 -16.93 -13.16
N ILE A 479 8.72 -16.96 -12.96
CA ILE A 479 9.70 -16.36 -13.87
C ILE A 479 9.81 -17.22 -15.12
N LEU A 480 9.68 -16.60 -16.29
CA LEU A 480 9.78 -17.27 -17.59
C LEU A 480 11.20 -17.20 -18.16
N GLN A 481 11.78 -18.35 -18.48
CA GLN A 481 12.94 -18.46 -19.37
C GLN A 481 12.49 -19.04 -20.73
N VAL A 482 12.97 -18.45 -21.83
CA VAL A 482 12.71 -18.95 -23.19
C VAL A 482 14.04 -19.24 -23.89
N THR A 483 14.22 -20.48 -24.34
CA THR A 483 15.42 -20.93 -25.04
C THR A 483 15.07 -21.44 -26.43
N ALA A 484 15.73 -20.95 -27.46
CA ALA A 484 15.63 -21.46 -28.83
C ALA A 484 16.92 -22.18 -29.23
N ILE A 485 16.81 -23.40 -29.74
CA ILE A 485 17.93 -24.26 -30.15
C ILE A 485 17.70 -24.75 -31.58
N ASP A 486 18.65 -24.48 -32.48
CA ASP A 486 18.71 -25.13 -33.78
C ASP A 486 19.24 -26.57 -33.59
N LYS A 487 18.38 -27.56 -33.81
CA LYS A 487 18.68 -28.99 -33.66
C LYS A 487 19.71 -29.51 -34.66
N THR A 488 19.98 -28.78 -35.74
CA THR A 488 20.96 -29.19 -36.76
C THR A 488 22.38 -28.75 -36.42
N THR A 489 22.55 -27.58 -35.80
CA THR A 489 23.87 -27.02 -35.46
C THR A 489 24.20 -27.08 -33.96
N GLY A 490 23.21 -27.34 -33.10
CA GLY A 490 23.35 -27.24 -31.64
C GLY A 490 23.47 -25.81 -31.13
N ARG A 491 23.34 -24.80 -32.00
CA ARG A 491 23.35 -23.38 -31.60
C ARG A 491 22.11 -23.08 -30.78
N GLU A 492 22.32 -22.48 -29.62
CA GLU A 492 21.24 -21.97 -28.77
C GLU A 492 21.35 -20.46 -28.60
N GLN A 493 20.20 -19.85 -28.35
CA GLN A 493 20.09 -18.53 -27.77
C GLN A 493 18.93 -18.56 -26.77
N SER A 494 19.08 -17.89 -25.63
CA SER A 494 18.02 -17.79 -24.65
C SER A 494 17.82 -16.36 -24.19
N ILE A 495 16.64 -16.10 -23.65
CA ILE A 495 16.33 -14.92 -22.87
C ILE A 495 15.67 -15.40 -21.59
N VAL A 496 16.15 -14.93 -20.44
CA VAL A 496 15.35 -14.97 -19.22
C VAL A 496 14.48 -13.72 -19.27
N VAL A 497 13.16 -13.89 -19.24
CA VAL A 497 12.22 -12.78 -19.12
C VAL A 497 12.27 -12.31 -17.66
N GLN A 498 13.31 -11.53 -17.38
CA GLN A 498 13.54 -10.72 -16.18
C GLN A 498 13.64 -9.24 -16.57
N GLU A 499 14.00 -8.94 -17.83
CA GLU A 499 14.11 -7.60 -18.41
C GLU A 499 12.76 -6.96 -18.79
N ALA A 500 11.63 -7.56 -18.35
CA ALA A 500 10.32 -6.93 -18.48
C ALA A 500 10.11 -5.79 -17.47
N SER A 501 11.08 -5.51 -16.58
CA SER A 501 11.03 -4.35 -15.70
C SER A 501 10.86 -3.04 -16.49
N THR A 502 10.08 -2.13 -15.92
CA THR A 502 9.98 -0.75 -16.37
C THR A 502 11.25 0.05 -16.10
N LEU A 503 12.19 -0.46 -15.30
CA LEU A 503 13.44 0.22 -14.91
C LEU A 503 14.66 -0.54 -15.44
N SER A 504 15.68 0.20 -15.88
CA SER A 504 17.01 -0.35 -16.13
C SER A 504 17.73 -0.68 -14.81
N GLN A 505 18.66 -1.64 -14.83
CA GLN A 505 19.46 -1.97 -13.64
C GLN A 505 20.25 -0.74 -13.12
N SER A 506 20.69 0.14 -14.02
CA SER A 506 21.28 1.45 -13.68
C SER A 506 20.30 2.39 -12.98
N GLU A 507 19.04 2.48 -13.41
CA GLU A 507 18.02 3.28 -12.69
C GLU A 507 17.77 2.70 -11.30
N VAL A 508 17.67 1.37 -11.16
CA VAL A 508 17.49 0.71 -9.85
C VAL A 508 18.67 0.99 -8.92
N ASP A 509 19.90 0.93 -9.42
CA ASP A 509 21.09 1.19 -8.61
C ASP A 509 21.25 2.68 -8.26
N THR A 510 20.83 3.60 -9.13
CA THR A 510 20.69 5.02 -8.80
C THR A 510 19.62 5.25 -7.73
N MET A 511 18.43 4.65 -7.88
CA MET A 511 17.34 4.74 -6.89
C MET A 511 17.73 4.16 -5.53
N LEU A 512 18.58 3.13 -5.49
CA LEU A 512 19.15 2.59 -4.25
C LEU A 512 20.06 3.61 -3.57
N GLN A 513 21.02 4.20 -4.30
CA GLN A 513 21.91 5.23 -3.76
C GLN A 513 21.15 6.47 -3.29
N GLU A 514 20.14 6.90 -4.04
CA GLU A 514 19.24 7.98 -3.64
C GLU A 514 18.43 7.61 -2.39
N ALA A 515 17.88 6.40 -2.30
CA ALA A 515 17.14 5.94 -1.13
C ALA A 515 18.02 5.89 0.14
N GLU A 516 19.28 5.47 0.04
CA GLU A 516 20.24 5.50 1.14
C GLU A 516 20.56 6.95 1.57
N GLN A 517 20.81 7.85 0.62
CA GLN A 517 21.07 9.27 0.90
C GLN A 517 19.87 9.97 1.54
N PHE A 518 18.66 9.74 1.03
CA PHE A 518 17.44 10.30 1.62
C PHE A 518 17.17 9.70 3.00
N ALA A 519 17.38 8.39 3.22
CA ALA A 519 17.23 7.78 4.54
C ALA A 519 18.21 8.37 5.58
N GLN A 520 19.42 8.77 5.17
CA GLN A 520 20.33 9.50 6.05
C GLN A 520 19.83 10.93 6.33
N GLN A 521 19.42 11.69 5.31
CA GLN A 521 18.91 13.05 5.47
C GLN A 521 17.63 13.10 6.32
N ASP A 522 16.71 12.15 6.11
CA ASP A 522 15.47 12.00 6.89
C ASP A 522 15.79 11.65 8.35
N ARG A 523 16.83 10.85 8.61
CA ARG A 523 17.31 10.56 9.97
C ARG A 523 17.87 11.81 10.65
N GLU A 524 18.79 12.52 10.02
CA GLU A 524 19.38 13.76 10.55
C GLU A 524 18.31 14.84 10.80
N ARG A 525 17.35 14.99 9.88
CA ARG A 525 16.22 15.92 10.01
C ARG A 525 15.25 15.50 11.12
N ARG A 526 14.98 14.20 11.28
CA ARG A 526 14.19 13.66 12.40
C ARG A 526 14.86 13.89 13.74
N GLU A 527 16.17 13.63 13.84
CA GLU A 527 16.95 13.88 15.06
C GLU A 527 16.89 15.37 15.46
N ARG A 528 17.00 16.30 14.50
CA ARG A 528 16.78 17.74 14.73
C ARG A 528 15.38 18.04 15.27
N VAL A 529 14.32 17.46 14.70
CA VAL A 529 12.94 17.67 15.16
C VAL A 529 12.72 17.10 16.57
N GLU A 530 13.18 15.87 16.83
CA GLU A 530 13.09 15.25 18.17
C GLU A 530 13.84 16.08 19.22
N LYS A 531 15.05 16.54 18.90
CA LYS A 531 15.87 17.42 19.76
C LYS A 531 15.16 18.74 20.07
N ARG A 532 14.58 19.42 19.07
CA ARG A 532 13.79 20.65 19.28
C ARG A 532 12.55 20.39 20.15
N ASN A 533 11.89 19.24 19.99
CA ASN A 533 10.72 18.87 20.80
C ASN A 533 11.10 18.51 22.25
N ARG A 534 12.21 17.79 22.47
CA ARG A 534 12.75 17.51 23.81
C ARG A 534 13.10 18.81 24.55
N ALA A 535 13.77 19.75 23.87
CA ALA A 535 14.09 21.06 24.43
C ALA A 535 12.86 21.88 24.84
N LYS A 536 11.83 21.95 23.99
CA LYS A 536 10.54 22.60 24.36
C LYS A 536 9.87 21.92 25.56
N SER A 537 9.82 20.59 25.57
CA SER A 537 9.26 19.82 26.69
C SER A 537 10.02 20.05 28.00
N MET A 538 11.36 20.19 27.93
CA MET A 538 12.19 20.55 29.08
C MET A 538 11.87 21.96 29.59
N VAL A 539 11.69 22.96 28.72
CA VAL A 539 11.24 24.30 29.11
C VAL A 539 9.90 24.23 29.88
N ASP A 540 8.89 23.55 29.33
CA ASP A 540 7.58 23.41 29.98
C ASP A 540 7.67 22.68 31.33
N LYS A 541 8.49 21.61 31.41
CA LYS A 541 8.77 20.87 32.65
C LYS A 541 9.43 21.77 33.69
N SER A 542 10.42 22.56 33.29
CA SER A 542 11.15 23.50 34.13
C SER A 542 10.24 24.58 34.71
N GLN A 543 9.43 25.22 33.86
CA GLN A 543 8.48 26.25 34.25
C GLN A 543 7.35 25.71 35.15
N ARG A 544 6.92 24.46 34.98
CA ARG A 544 5.97 23.81 35.91
C ARG A 544 6.62 23.54 37.26
N ARG A 545 7.81 22.93 37.27
CA ARG A 545 8.49 22.56 38.52
C ARG A 545 8.84 23.78 39.38
N LEU A 546 9.29 24.88 38.77
CA LEU A 546 9.50 26.15 39.48
C LEU A 546 8.23 26.73 40.10
N ARG A 547 7.04 26.48 39.51
CA ARG A 547 5.76 26.92 40.07
C ARG A 547 5.33 26.03 41.24
N GLU A 548 5.47 24.72 41.11
CA GLU A 548 5.21 23.76 42.21
C GLU A 548 6.07 24.09 43.44
N VAL A 549 7.39 24.17 43.28
CA VAL A 549 8.31 24.43 44.40
C VAL A 549 8.05 25.80 45.06
N ALA A 550 7.65 26.81 44.29
CA ALA A 550 7.29 28.12 44.84
C ALA A 550 5.93 28.15 45.56
N LEU A 551 5.05 27.18 45.30
CA LEU A 551 3.79 26.99 46.04
C LEU A 551 4.04 26.20 47.33
N ASP A 552 4.80 25.11 47.25
CA ASP A 552 5.02 24.17 48.35
C ASP A 552 5.97 24.75 49.43
N PHE A 553 7.11 25.33 49.01
CA PHE A 553 8.19 25.82 49.90
C PHE A 553 8.27 27.34 49.97
N GLY A 554 7.33 28.04 49.33
CA GLY A 554 7.27 29.49 49.27
C GLY A 554 8.32 30.13 48.34
N THR A 555 8.12 31.42 48.09
CA THR A 555 8.89 32.17 47.08
C THR A 555 10.35 32.43 47.44
N GLN A 556 10.72 32.33 48.73
CA GLN A 556 12.10 32.55 49.18
C GLN A 556 13.01 31.37 48.82
N PHE A 557 12.60 30.13 49.13
CA PHE A 557 13.36 28.91 48.80
C PHE A 557 13.58 28.81 47.28
N ALA A 558 12.51 28.97 46.49
CA ALA A 558 12.59 28.94 45.03
C ALA A 558 13.46 30.07 44.43
N SER A 559 13.66 31.20 45.12
CA SER A 559 14.27 32.41 44.52
C SER A 559 15.72 32.24 44.06
N TYR A 560 16.48 31.36 44.71
CA TYR A 560 17.88 31.08 44.38
C TYR A 560 17.98 30.35 43.03
N TYR A 561 17.37 29.17 42.94
CA TYR A 561 17.36 28.33 41.73
C TYR A 561 16.58 28.97 40.57
N ARG A 562 15.50 29.69 40.87
CA ARG A 562 14.64 30.30 39.87
C ARG A 562 15.40 31.24 38.93
N ARG A 563 16.36 32.02 39.43
CA ARG A 563 17.12 32.94 38.58
C ARG A 563 17.99 32.20 37.54
N GLN A 564 18.62 31.10 37.96
CA GLN A 564 19.45 30.26 37.09
C GLN A 564 18.58 29.53 36.05
N ILE A 565 17.49 28.91 36.50
CA ILE A 565 16.59 28.14 35.63
C ILE A 565 15.83 29.07 34.66
N ASP A 566 15.32 30.24 35.09
CA ASP A 566 14.66 31.21 34.19
C ASP A 566 15.64 31.78 33.13
N ASP A 567 16.94 31.93 33.43
CA ASP A 567 17.95 32.35 32.45
C ASP A 567 18.28 31.22 31.44
N LEU A 568 18.44 29.98 31.93
CA LEU A 568 18.66 28.81 31.07
C LEU A 568 17.47 28.51 30.16
N ILE A 569 16.24 28.67 30.64
CA ILE A 569 15.01 28.62 29.82
C ILE A 569 15.10 29.63 28.67
N ARG A 570 15.38 30.91 28.97
CA ARG A 570 15.46 31.97 27.94
C ARG A 570 16.57 31.71 26.93
N ARG A 571 17.71 31.20 27.37
CA ARG A 571 18.82 30.81 26.47
C ARG A 571 18.43 29.65 25.57
N LEU A 572 17.70 28.65 26.09
CA LEU A 572 17.24 27.49 25.33
C LEU A 572 16.14 27.88 24.33
N GLU A 573 15.21 28.75 24.73
CA GLU A 573 14.22 29.37 23.83
C GLU A 573 14.92 30.17 22.70
N ALA A 574 15.90 31.01 23.04
CA ALA A 574 16.65 31.78 22.03
C ALA A 574 17.52 30.88 21.11
N ALA A 575 18.03 29.75 21.60
CA ALA A 575 18.73 28.76 20.79
C ALA A 575 17.77 28.02 19.84
N LEU A 576 16.56 27.72 20.31
CA LEU A 576 15.47 27.17 19.49
C LEU A 576 15.00 28.15 18.40
N GLU A 577 14.89 29.44 18.69
CA GLU A 577 14.55 30.46 17.68
C GLU A 577 15.63 30.63 16.61
N LYS A 578 16.91 30.53 16.98
CA LYS A 578 18.06 30.68 16.08
C LYS A 578 18.48 29.40 15.34
N ASP A 579 17.85 28.28 15.67
CA ASP A 579 18.18 26.92 15.17
C ASP A 579 19.66 26.51 15.40
N ASP A 580 20.26 26.98 16.50
CA ASP A 580 21.64 26.63 16.88
C ASP A 580 21.64 25.30 17.64
N GLU A 581 21.84 24.20 16.91
CA GLU A 581 21.89 22.84 17.47
C GLU A 581 22.90 22.68 18.61
N ARG A 582 24.06 23.37 18.58
CA ARG A 582 25.09 23.23 19.61
C ARG A 582 24.74 24.01 20.87
N ALA A 583 24.09 25.16 20.71
CA ALA A 583 23.55 25.90 21.84
C ALA A 583 22.35 25.16 22.47
N ILE A 584 21.51 24.50 21.66
CA ILE A 584 20.41 23.65 22.16
C ILE A 584 20.96 22.52 23.04
N ASP A 585 21.94 21.72 22.59
CA ASP A 585 22.47 20.61 23.40
C ASP A 585 23.05 21.08 24.73
N ARG A 586 23.88 22.13 24.70
CA ARG A 586 24.56 22.66 25.90
C ARG A 586 23.55 23.22 26.89
N THR A 587 22.66 24.10 26.42
CA THR A 587 21.70 24.76 27.31
C THR A 587 20.62 23.77 27.81
N TYR A 588 20.33 22.72 27.03
CA TYR A 588 19.48 21.61 27.50
C TYR A 588 20.14 20.86 28.67
N ALA A 589 21.41 20.48 28.54
CA ALA A 589 22.14 19.80 29.61
C ALA A 589 22.29 20.68 30.86
N ASP A 590 22.71 21.95 30.69
CA ASP A 590 22.81 22.94 31.77
C ASP A 590 21.47 23.11 32.53
N LEU A 591 20.34 23.09 31.80
CA LEU A 591 18.98 23.19 32.36
C LEU A 591 18.54 21.91 33.07
N GLU A 592 18.90 20.73 32.53
CA GLU A 592 18.61 19.43 33.13
C GLU A 592 19.36 19.27 34.47
N ASP A 593 20.64 19.63 34.51
CA ASP A 593 21.46 19.64 35.73
C ASP A 593 20.90 20.62 36.78
N ALA A 594 20.55 21.84 36.38
CA ALA A 594 19.95 22.83 37.29
C ALA A 594 18.58 22.35 37.85
N LEU A 595 17.79 21.60 37.07
CA LEU A 595 16.57 20.97 37.57
C LEU A 595 16.86 19.79 38.51
N TYR A 596 17.91 19.02 38.25
CA TYR A 596 18.32 17.92 39.11
C TYR A 596 18.71 18.44 40.50
N GLU A 597 19.53 19.50 40.57
CA GLU A 597 19.88 20.18 41.82
C GLU A 597 18.65 20.70 42.57
N LEU A 598 17.73 21.41 41.88
CA LEU A 598 16.48 21.87 42.48
C LEU A 598 15.66 20.72 43.08
N ASN A 599 15.53 19.60 42.36
CA ASN A 599 14.77 18.45 42.84
C ASN A 599 15.44 17.74 44.02
N ARG A 600 16.77 17.75 44.07
CA ARG A 600 17.54 17.21 45.20
C ARG A 600 17.31 18.01 46.47
N GLU A 601 17.38 19.34 46.43
CA GLU A 601 17.19 20.14 47.65
C GLU A 601 15.73 20.18 48.09
N VAL A 602 14.77 20.13 47.16
CA VAL A 602 13.34 19.90 47.48
C VAL A 602 13.15 18.58 48.23
N ARG A 603 13.88 17.53 47.85
CA ARG A 603 13.83 16.25 48.55
C ARG A 603 14.47 16.34 49.95
N LEU A 604 15.61 17.03 50.10
CA LEU A 604 16.22 17.22 51.42
C LEU A 604 15.32 18.04 52.36
N GLN A 605 14.61 19.06 51.86
CA GLN A 605 13.59 19.77 52.65
C GLN A 605 12.47 18.86 53.15
N TYR A 606 11.96 17.95 52.31
CA TYR A 606 10.98 16.95 52.73
C TYR A 606 11.54 15.96 53.77
N GLU A 607 12.83 15.61 53.69
CA GLU A 607 13.51 14.74 54.66
C GLU A 607 13.78 15.46 56.01
N ASP A 608 14.04 16.77 56.01
CA ASP A 608 14.17 17.60 57.22
C ASP A 608 12.80 17.86 57.92
N ASP A 609 11.74 18.15 57.16
CA ASP A 609 10.39 18.39 57.70
C ASP A 609 9.79 17.16 58.42
N ASP A 610 10.18 15.95 58.03
CA ASP A 610 9.77 14.70 58.71
C ASP A 610 10.45 14.52 60.09
N ASP A 611 11.61 15.15 60.31
CA ASP A 611 12.35 15.06 61.57
C ASP A 611 11.89 16.12 62.60
N ASP A 612 11.43 17.29 62.12
CA ASP A 612 10.94 18.42 62.96
C ASP A 612 9.42 18.40 63.25
N ASN A 613 8.65 17.51 62.60
CA ASN A 613 7.23 17.36 62.88
C ASN A 613 6.93 16.83 64.30
N PHE A 614 5.80 17.27 64.88
CA PHE A 614 5.39 17.02 66.28
C PHE A 614 5.38 15.54 66.73
N PHE A 615 5.30 14.59 65.78
CA PHE A 615 5.35 13.15 66.06
C PHE A 615 6.79 12.55 66.11
N GLY A 616 7.80 13.23 65.56
CA GLY A 616 9.20 12.77 65.58
C GLY A 616 9.82 12.76 66.99
N SER A 617 9.44 13.73 67.83
CA SER A 617 9.83 13.79 69.25
C SER A 617 9.15 12.70 70.10
N ILE A 618 7.89 12.38 69.79
CA ILE A 618 7.16 11.25 70.39
C ILE A 618 7.84 9.94 70.01
N LYS A 619 8.16 9.74 68.73
CA LYS A 619 8.84 8.53 68.24
C LYS A 619 10.20 8.32 68.93
N ARG A 620 11.05 9.35 68.99
CA ARG A 620 12.35 9.35 69.71
C ARG A 620 12.24 9.05 71.21
N THR A 621 11.08 9.32 71.83
CA THR A 621 10.85 9.03 73.26
C THR A 621 10.35 7.59 73.50
N PHE A 622 9.64 6.98 72.54
CA PHE A 622 9.13 5.60 72.65
C PHE A 622 10.08 4.53 72.09
N SER A 623 10.85 4.83 71.03
CA SER A 623 11.92 3.95 70.55
C SER A 623 13.26 4.34 71.20
N GLY A 624 13.51 3.80 72.40
CA GLY A 624 14.71 4.09 73.17
C GLY A 624 16.00 3.85 72.37
N ASP A 625 16.87 4.87 72.37
CA ASP A 625 18.02 4.95 71.46
C ASP A 625 19.02 3.78 71.64
N ARG A 626 19.32 3.12 70.52
CA ARG A 626 20.52 2.33 70.34
C ARG A 626 21.14 2.67 68.99
N LYS A 627 22.15 3.53 69.04
CA LYS A 627 23.16 3.72 68.00
C LYS A 627 23.49 2.39 67.29
N ARG A 628 23.44 2.40 65.97
CA ARG A 628 23.98 1.33 65.12
C ARG A 628 24.81 1.96 64.00
N ASP A 629 25.95 1.36 63.72
CA ASP A 629 26.97 1.89 62.81
C ASP A 629 26.49 1.98 61.34
N PRO A 630 27.09 2.87 60.53
CA PRO A 630 26.65 3.16 59.16
C PRO A 630 27.15 2.14 58.12
N TYR A 631 26.93 0.84 58.37
CA TYR A 631 27.25 -0.24 57.42
C TYR A 631 26.26 -1.42 57.52
N ASP A 632 25.10 -1.28 56.88
CA ASP A 632 24.26 -2.41 56.43
C ASP A 632 23.35 -1.92 55.30
N TYR A 633 23.53 -2.44 54.08
CA TYR A 633 22.69 -2.11 52.91
C TYR A 633 22.50 -3.36 52.04
N ASP A 634 21.26 -3.88 52.03
CA ASP A 634 20.58 -4.57 50.91
C ASP A 634 19.21 -5.10 51.42
N PRO A 635 18.27 -5.56 50.57
CA PRO A 635 18.07 -5.29 49.14
C PRO A 635 16.59 -4.98 48.74
N TYR A 636 16.38 -4.59 47.47
CA TYR A 636 15.10 -4.48 46.73
C TYR A 636 14.06 -3.39 47.13
N ASP A 637 13.70 -2.51 46.18
CA ASP A 637 12.47 -2.69 45.36
C ASP A 637 12.47 -1.76 44.10
N TYR A 638 11.60 -2.03 43.12
CA TYR A 638 11.34 -1.37 41.80
C TYR A 638 12.05 -0.04 41.43
N GLY A 639 12.46 0.24 40.18
CA GLY A 639 12.25 -0.48 38.92
C GLY A 639 12.03 0.51 37.75
N GLY A 640 13.00 0.64 36.83
CA GLY A 640 12.92 1.57 35.69
C GLY A 640 14.14 1.48 34.78
N GLY A 641 14.08 0.63 33.74
CA GLY A 641 15.22 0.32 32.88
C GLY A 641 15.52 1.40 31.83
N GLY A 642 16.75 1.91 31.84
CA GLY A 642 17.34 2.73 30.77
C GLY A 642 18.51 2.01 30.09
N TYR A 643 18.67 2.21 28.78
CA TYR A 643 19.66 1.54 27.94
C TYR A 643 21.11 1.74 28.40
N SER A 644 21.94 0.71 28.28
CA SER A 644 23.39 0.77 28.53
C SER A 644 24.18 0.22 27.34
N SER A 645 25.09 1.04 26.80
CA SER A 645 26.06 0.64 25.78
C SER A 645 27.34 0.07 26.42
N PRO A 646 28.07 -0.85 25.76
CA PRO A 646 29.28 -1.46 26.33
C PRO A 646 30.51 -0.54 26.26
N PRO A 647 31.46 -0.63 27.21
CA PRO A 647 32.63 0.24 27.27
C PRO A 647 33.76 -0.15 26.29
N TYR A 648 34.46 0.88 25.83
CA TYR A 648 35.58 0.82 24.89
C TYR A 648 36.93 0.67 25.62
N THR A 649 37.88 -0.09 25.07
CA THR A 649 39.23 -0.27 25.65
C THR A 649 40.32 0.29 24.71
N PRO A 650 41.34 1.03 25.18
CA PRO A 650 42.34 1.65 24.30
C PRO A 650 43.37 0.65 23.69
N PRO A 651 44.06 1.03 22.60
CA PRO A 651 44.76 0.07 21.73
C PRO A 651 46.22 -0.18 22.11
N ASN A 652 46.72 -1.37 21.76
CA ASN A 652 48.16 -1.65 21.67
C ASN A 652 48.54 -2.21 20.29
N ARG A 653 49.77 -1.92 19.85
CA ARG A 653 50.22 -2.07 18.45
C ARG A 653 50.63 -3.50 18.11
N ASN A 654 50.22 -3.97 16.93
CA ASN A 654 50.79 -5.15 16.27
C ASN A 654 51.83 -4.73 15.21
N PRO A 655 52.99 -5.40 15.14
CA PRO A 655 53.78 -5.53 13.92
C PRO A 655 53.41 -6.83 13.18
N ALA A 656 53.67 -6.86 11.87
CA ALA A 656 53.62 -8.05 11.00
C ALA A 656 54.96 -8.14 10.24
N PRO A 657 55.21 -9.14 9.36
CA PRO A 657 54.63 -10.48 9.20
C PRO A 657 55.70 -11.60 9.17
N ARG A 658 55.34 -12.87 8.97
CA ARG A 658 56.15 -13.85 8.18
C ARG A 658 55.38 -15.11 7.74
N TYR A 659 55.98 -15.82 6.80
CA TYR A 659 55.41 -16.79 5.85
C TYR A 659 55.60 -18.27 6.24
N ASP A 660 54.84 -19.12 5.54
CA ASP A 660 55.24 -20.38 4.86
C ASP A 660 54.89 -21.81 5.37
N SER A 661 54.58 -22.62 4.34
CA SER A 661 54.72 -24.09 4.17
C SER A 661 53.68 -25.09 4.72
N ASP A 662 52.86 -25.58 3.77
CA ASP A 662 52.35 -26.96 3.55
C ASP A 662 53.54 -27.98 3.36
N PRO A 663 53.40 -29.30 3.00
CA PRO A 663 52.20 -30.11 2.68
C PRO A 663 52.20 -31.62 3.12
N TYR A 664 51.19 -32.38 2.65
CA TYR A 664 51.18 -33.80 2.18
C TYR A 664 50.56 -34.99 2.98
N SER A 665 49.61 -35.64 2.29
CA SER A 665 49.42 -37.10 2.07
C SER A 665 48.34 -37.94 2.82
N SER A 666 47.38 -38.42 2.02
CA SER A 666 46.35 -39.48 2.23
C SER A 666 46.95 -40.92 2.07
N PRO A 667 46.21 -42.06 1.88
CA PRO A 667 44.77 -42.44 1.96
C PRO A 667 44.57 -43.83 2.69
N PRO A 668 43.71 -44.84 2.29
CA PRO A 668 42.25 -44.92 2.04
C PRO A 668 41.47 -46.07 2.81
N ARG A 669 40.11 -46.03 2.73
CA ARG A 669 39.08 -47.12 2.66
C ARG A 669 39.16 -48.43 3.50
N TYR A 670 38.02 -48.83 4.11
CA TYR A 670 37.10 -49.93 3.69
C TYR A 670 36.15 -50.38 4.84
N GLY A 671 34.97 -50.96 4.52
CA GLY A 671 34.25 -51.88 5.43
C GLY A 671 32.73 -51.69 5.58
N GLU A 672 31.94 -52.47 4.86
CA GLU A 672 30.49 -52.70 5.12
C GLU A 672 30.30 -53.79 6.20
N ALA A 673 29.14 -53.82 6.89
CA ALA A 673 28.42 -55.07 7.21
C ALA A 673 27.03 -54.84 7.84
N ASN A 674 26.06 -55.68 7.45
CA ASN A 674 24.73 -55.81 8.05
C ASN A 674 24.76 -56.65 9.36
N ASN A 675 23.78 -56.49 10.28
CA ASN A 675 22.62 -57.41 10.34
C ASN A 675 21.62 -57.12 11.47
N ALA A 676 20.46 -57.78 11.38
CA ALA A 676 19.27 -57.60 12.22
C ALA A 676 19.10 -58.68 13.33
N TYR A 677 17.89 -58.71 13.92
CA TYR A 677 17.27 -59.68 14.85
C TYR A 677 17.36 -59.40 16.36
N GLY A 678 16.23 -59.61 17.05
CA GLY A 678 16.13 -59.59 18.52
C GLY A 678 14.77 -59.12 19.05
N ASN A 679 13.70 -59.89 18.84
CA ASN A 679 12.42 -59.70 19.53
C ASN A 679 12.30 -60.79 20.60
N ASP A 680 12.08 -60.44 21.88
CA ASP A 680 11.61 -61.43 22.85
C ASP A 680 10.81 -60.85 24.02
N ARG A 681 9.94 -61.70 24.56
CA ARG A 681 8.86 -61.38 25.52
C ARG A 681 9.35 -61.47 26.96
N TYR A 682 8.66 -60.82 27.91
CA TYR A 682 8.30 -61.45 29.19
C TYR A 682 6.99 -60.89 29.76
N ASN A 683 6.36 -61.64 30.68
CA ASN A 683 4.94 -61.54 31.03
C ASN A 683 4.70 -61.70 32.54
N ASN A 684 3.63 -61.04 33.03
CA ASN A 684 2.75 -61.45 34.14
C ASN A 684 3.06 -61.10 35.62
N GLY A 685 1.97 -60.77 36.35
CA GLY A 685 1.80 -60.82 37.82
C GLY A 685 1.87 -59.47 38.56
N GLY A 686 0.89 -59.04 39.38
CA GLY A 686 -0.45 -59.59 39.68
C GLY A 686 -1.03 -59.00 41.00
N TYR A 687 -2.36 -59.11 41.19
CA TYR A 687 -3.15 -58.81 42.44
C TYR A 687 -3.31 -57.32 42.86
N GLY A 688 -4.48 -56.80 43.28
CA GLY A 688 -5.87 -57.30 43.21
C GLY A 688 -6.85 -56.67 44.24
N ARG A 689 -8.13 -56.43 43.83
CA ARG A 689 -9.36 -56.13 44.63
C ARG A 689 -9.53 -54.71 45.21
N ASP A 690 -10.74 -54.14 45.40
CA ASP A 690 -12.14 -54.41 44.94
C ASP A 690 -12.93 -53.08 45.12
N ASN A 691 -13.61 -52.53 44.10
CA ASN A 691 -15.06 -52.67 43.77
C ASN A 691 -16.00 -51.63 44.43
N TYR A 692 -16.73 -50.81 43.63
CA TYR A 692 -18.20 -50.52 43.71
C TYR A 692 -18.65 -49.29 42.88
N GLY A 693 -19.57 -49.50 41.91
CA GLY A 693 -20.52 -48.51 41.33
C GLY A 693 -19.95 -47.32 40.53
N GLY A 694 -20.61 -46.79 39.49
CA GLY A 694 -21.85 -47.14 38.81
C GLY A 694 -22.24 -46.02 37.84
N SER A 695 -22.56 -46.35 36.57
CA SER A 695 -22.74 -45.39 35.47
C SER A 695 -24.07 -44.63 35.51
N ASN A 696 -24.11 -43.33 35.16
CA ASN A 696 -24.76 -42.83 33.93
C ASN A 696 -24.83 -41.29 33.75
N TYR A 697 -25.04 -40.92 32.49
CA TYR A 697 -25.30 -39.60 31.88
C TYR A 697 -26.44 -38.76 32.51
N GLY A 698 -26.37 -37.41 32.35
CA GLY A 698 -27.57 -36.62 32.01
C GLY A 698 -27.73 -35.17 32.53
N ASN A 699 -27.40 -34.20 31.66
CA ASN A 699 -28.15 -32.94 31.40
C ASN A 699 -28.23 -31.76 32.43
N SER A 700 -28.51 -30.56 31.88
CA SER A 700 -28.76 -29.22 32.51
C SER A 700 -30.04 -29.19 33.40
N PRO A 701 -30.35 -28.16 34.27
CA PRO A 701 -30.20 -26.69 34.04
C PRO A 701 -29.97 -25.73 35.27
N TYR A 702 -30.01 -24.41 35.00
CA TYR A 702 -30.12 -23.20 35.85
C TYR A 702 -30.90 -23.29 37.19
N PRO A 703 -30.62 -22.45 38.24
CA PRO A 703 -31.23 -21.07 38.34
C PRO A 703 -30.51 -19.97 39.19
N ASN A 704 -30.91 -18.69 38.97
CA ASN A 704 -31.05 -17.51 39.88
C ASN A 704 -30.00 -17.19 41.00
N ASN A 705 -29.83 -15.95 41.52
CA ASN A 705 -30.79 -14.83 41.67
C ASN A 705 -30.10 -13.47 41.91
N SER A 706 -30.83 -12.36 41.77
CA SER A 706 -30.44 -10.99 42.18
C SER A 706 -30.95 -10.61 43.59
N PRO A 707 -30.63 -9.39 44.07
CA PRO A 707 -31.62 -8.48 44.65
C PRO A 707 -31.55 -7.08 43.98
N GLN A 708 -32.60 -6.57 43.33
CA GLN A 708 -33.75 -5.82 43.88
C GLN A 708 -33.35 -4.58 44.70
N TYR A 709 -33.49 -3.35 44.16
CA TYR A 709 -34.71 -2.53 43.93
C TYR A 709 -35.38 -1.96 45.20
N ASP A 710 -35.50 -0.63 45.26
CA ASP A 710 -36.74 0.02 45.73
C ASP A 710 -37.00 1.33 44.96
N SER A 711 -38.22 1.88 45.04
CA SER A 711 -38.73 2.92 44.13
C SER A 711 -39.89 3.76 44.71
N ARG A 712 -40.22 4.88 44.02
CA ARG A 712 -41.38 5.81 44.26
C ARG A 712 -41.09 6.89 45.33
N SER A 713 -41.70 8.09 45.33
CA SER A 713 -42.78 8.66 44.49
C SER A 713 -42.83 10.20 44.49
N ARG A 714 -43.29 10.80 43.37
CA ARG A 714 -44.14 12.04 43.21
C ARG A 714 -43.87 13.33 44.01
N GLY A 715 -43.88 14.51 43.33
CA GLY A 715 -44.13 15.79 44.04
C GLY A 715 -43.99 17.16 43.33
N ASN A 716 -44.70 17.41 42.21
CA ASN A 716 -45.29 18.68 41.69
C ASN A 716 -44.76 20.13 42.01
N ASN A 717 -45.10 21.07 41.12
CA ASN A 717 -44.87 22.56 41.10
C ASN A 717 -43.45 23.00 40.66
N GLY A 718 -43.22 23.93 39.72
CA GLY A 718 -44.12 24.68 38.82
C GLY A 718 -44.23 26.19 39.14
N ARG A 719 -43.52 27.06 38.37
CA ARG A 719 -43.86 28.48 38.09
C ARG A 719 -42.89 29.20 37.11
N ARG A 720 -43.46 29.72 36.02
CA ARG A 720 -43.25 31.05 35.36
C ARG A 720 -41.81 31.61 35.12
N GLY A 721 -41.50 31.94 33.85
CA GLY A 721 -40.67 33.12 33.47
C GLY A 721 -41.54 34.38 33.28
N PRO A 722 -41.21 35.36 32.41
CA PRO A 722 -40.01 35.57 31.57
C PRO A 722 -39.45 37.03 31.69
N GLU A 723 -39.05 37.68 30.57
CA GLU A 723 -38.65 39.10 30.35
C GLU A 723 -37.18 39.45 30.69
N GLN A 724 -36.35 39.81 29.69
CA GLN A 724 -36.22 41.10 28.98
C GLN A 724 -35.72 42.27 29.86
N ASN A 725 -34.53 42.78 29.55
CA ASN A 725 -34.33 44.24 29.52
C ASN A 725 -33.24 44.64 28.51
N ASP A 726 -33.27 45.90 28.10
CA ASP A 726 -32.69 46.41 26.85
C ASP A 726 -31.78 47.64 27.14
N SER A 727 -30.95 48.02 26.15
CA SER A 727 -30.54 49.41 25.86
C SER A 727 -29.54 50.18 26.76
N ARG A 728 -28.35 50.47 26.17
CA ARG A 728 -27.91 51.81 25.64
C ARG A 728 -26.62 52.48 26.15
N ASP A 729 -26.05 53.22 25.17
CA ASP A 729 -25.12 54.38 25.20
C ASP A 729 -23.66 54.18 25.70
N ASP A 730 -22.62 54.85 25.14
CA ASP A 730 -22.60 55.91 24.11
C ASP A 730 -21.30 55.93 23.23
N ARG A 731 -21.25 56.89 22.29
CA ARG A 731 -20.36 57.02 21.11
C ARG A 731 -19.01 57.70 21.35
N ARG A 732 -18.07 57.46 20.41
CA ARG A 732 -17.10 58.39 19.73
C ARG A 732 -16.09 57.53 18.93
N GLY A 733 -15.74 57.72 17.65
CA GLY A 733 -16.14 58.69 16.64
C GLY A 733 -14.98 59.59 16.19
N TYR A 734 -14.30 59.29 15.06
CA TYR A 734 -13.58 60.27 14.23
C TYR A 734 -13.22 59.74 12.81
N ARG A 735 -13.53 60.55 11.78
CA ARG A 735 -13.01 60.55 10.38
C ARG A 735 -12.84 62.04 10.00
N PRO A 736 -11.84 62.39 9.16
CA PRO A 736 -12.12 62.83 7.77
C PRO A 736 -11.07 62.25 6.78
N GLN A 737 -11.24 62.10 5.46
CA GLN A 737 -11.85 62.91 4.37
C GLN A 737 -11.00 64.11 3.89
N ASP A 738 -10.24 63.97 2.78
CA ASP A 738 -10.48 64.63 1.48
C ASP A 738 -9.25 64.57 0.50
N ASP A 739 -9.55 64.69 -0.80
CA ASP A 739 -8.69 64.73 -2.03
C ASP A 739 -8.24 66.22 -2.32
N PRO A 740 -7.52 66.67 -3.40
CA PRO A 740 -6.96 66.00 -4.61
C PRO A 740 -5.61 66.53 -5.22
N ARG A 741 -5.14 65.85 -6.29
CA ARG A 741 -4.48 66.35 -7.55
C ARG A 741 -3.04 66.97 -7.65
N ASP A 742 -2.31 66.43 -8.64
CA ASP A 742 -1.46 67.04 -9.72
C ASP A 742 -0.06 67.70 -9.53
N THR A 743 0.75 67.55 -10.62
CA THR A 743 2.03 68.22 -11.02
C THR A 743 3.34 67.92 -10.23
N VAL A 744 4.55 67.55 -10.76
CA VAL A 744 5.30 67.53 -12.07
C VAL A 744 6.58 68.42 -12.01
N TRP A 745 7.63 68.07 -12.79
CA TRP A 745 9.01 68.62 -12.95
C TRP A 745 10.08 67.99 -12.01
N ASP A 746 11.08 67.21 -12.47
CA ASP A 746 12.23 67.42 -13.42
C ASP A 746 13.52 67.82 -12.64
N SER A 747 14.78 67.56 -13.05
CA SER A 747 15.38 67.35 -14.40
C SER A 747 16.69 66.50 -14.41
N ASP A 748 17.23 66.28 -15.62
CA ASP A 748 18.63 65.98 -16.03
C ASP A 748 19.19 64.53 -15.93
N GLY A 749 19.81 63.94 -16.97
CA GLY A 749 20.03 64.40 -18.37
C GLY A 749 20.97 63.46 -19.18
N TRP A 750 21.21 63.80 -20.47
CA TRP A 750 22.20 63.23 -21.44
C TRP A 750 21.79 62.06 -22.40
N ASP A 751 20.96 62.40 -23.39
CA ASP A 751 21.30 62.56 -24.83
C ASP A 751 22.16 61.50 -25.60
N ASN A 752 21.62 60.88 -26.67
CA ASN A 752 21.90 61.25 -28.09
C ASN A 752 21.04 60.49 -29.14
N SER A 753 21.07 60.90 -30.42
CA SER A 753 20.18 60.52 -31.54
C SER A 753 20.91 60.59 -32.93
N ASN A 754 20.35 60.45 -34.15
CA ASN A 754 18.98 60.30 -34.70
C ASN A 754 18.99 59.84 -36.20
N LEU A 755 17.84 59.37 -36.74
CA LEU A 755 17.46 59.31 -38.20
C LEU A 755 18.29 58.37 -39.14
N GLY A 756 17.87 57.89 -40.33
CA GLY A 756 16.70 58.12 -41.21
C GLY A 756 16.57 57.06 -42.35
N PRO A 757 15.70 57.23 -43.39
CA PRO A 757 14.98 56.12 -44.09
C PRO A 757 15.35 55.85 -45.58
N ASP A 758 14.76 54.80 -46.21
CA ASP A 758 14.34 54.82 -47.64
C ASP A 758 13.40 53.65 -48.12
N VAL A 759 12.91 53.69 -49.37
CA VAL A 759 11.71 52.97 -49.93
C VAL A 759 12.02 52.11 -51.21
N TRP A 760 11.02 51.35 -51.73
CA TRP A 760 10.94 50.53 -53.00
C TRP A 760 11.44 49.06 -52.91
N GLY A 761 10.93 48.05 -53.66
CA GLY A 761 9.75 47.93 -54.55
C GLY A 761 9.80 46.70 -55.53
N ASN A 762 8.67 45.97 -55.67
CA ASN A 762 8.26 45.07 -56.79
C ASN A 762 8.94 43.69 -57.11
N GLN A 763 8.13 42.83 -57.77
CA GLN A 763 8.41 41.47 -58.31
C GLN A 763 9.28 41.48 -59.60
N PRO A 764 9.69 40.29 -60.13
CA PRO A 764 8.97 39.73 -61.29
C PRO A 764 8.89 38.18 -61.39
N GLN A 765 8.22 37.68 -62.44
CA GLN A 765 7.90 36.27 -62.73
C GLN A 765 8.87 35.54 -63.69
N ARG A 766 8.69 34.19 -63.75
CA ARG A 766 8.94 33.21 -64.85
C ARG A 766 10.30 32.50 -64.92
N PHE A 767 10.27 31.17 -64.93
CA PHE A 767 10.66 30.32 -66.09
C PHE A 767 10.03 28.90 -65.99
N ARG A 768 9.96 28.18 -67.12
CA ARG A 768 9.54 26.75 -67.29
C ARG A 768 10.71 25.80 -66.89
N GLU A 769 10.71 24.46 -66.94
CA GLU A 769 9.89 23.33 -67.47
C GLU A 769 10.42 22.08 -66.69
N GLU A 770 9.73 20.97 -66.37
CA GLU A 770 9.35 19.82 -67.23
C GLU A 770 8.71 18.66 -66.41
N ARG A 771 7.90 17.81 -67.07
CA ARG A 771 7.58 16.37 -66.84
C ARG A 771 6.84 15.85 -65.56
N ARG A 772 5.63 15.29 -65.80
CA ARG A 772 5.05 14.11 -65.11
C ARG A 772 5.36 12.82 -65.93
N PRO A 773 5.16 11.60 -65.40
CA PRO A 773 3.87 10.85 -65.42
C PRO A 773 3.59 10.10 -64.08
N ASP A 774 2.50 9.36 -63.81
CA ASP A 774 1.11 9.28 -64.33
C ASP A 774 0.24 8.57 -63.27
N ALA A 775 -1.06 8.90 -63.21
CA ALA A 775 -2.09 8.07 -62.56
C ALA A 775 -3.49 8.45 -63.11
N PRO A 776 -4.31 7.49 -63.62
CA PRO A 776 -5.53 7.80 -64.37
C PRO A 776 -6.76 8.05 -63.49
N ARG A 777 -7.74 8.76 -64.07
CA ARG A 777 -9.13 8.91 -63.58
C ARG A 777 -10.10 8.21 -64.51
N SER A 778 -11.17 7.63 -63.95
CA SER A 778 -12.56 7.58 -64.46
C SER A 778 -13.42 6.81 -63.43
N GLU A 779 -14.75 6.94 -63.30
CA GLU A 779 -15.71 7.85 -63.93
C GLU A 779 -16.93 8.13 -63.02
N VAL A 780 -17.99 8.73 -63.58
CA VAL A 780 -19.12 9.39 -62.92
C VAL A 780 -20.36 8.48 -62.89
N GLU A 781 -21.25 8.57 -61.88
CA GLU A 781 -22.71 8.86 -62.08
C GLU A 781 -23.68 8.63 -60.87
N ARG A 782 -24.61 9.59 -60.74
CA ARG A 782 -26.05 9.55 -60.32
C ARG A 782 -26.48 9.03 -58.92
N ARG A 783 -27.32 9.86 -58.27
CA ARG A 783 -28.18 9.53 -57.09
C ARG A 783 -29.63 9.21 -57.52
N PRO A 784 -30.33 8.32 -56.80
CA PRO A 784 -31.80 8.28 -56.68
C PRO A 784 -32.30 8.76 -55.28
N PRO A 785 -33.63 8.95 -55.07
CA PRO A 785 -34.16 9.83 -54.01
C PRO A 785 -34.59 9.16 -52.69
N ARG A 786 -34.85 10.00 -51.68
CA ARG A 786 -35.41 9.65 -50.35
C ARG A 786 -36.85 9.10 -50.45
N ARG A 787 -37.23 8.25 -49.49
CA ARG A 787 -38.64 7.90 -49.17
C ARG A 787 -39.00 8.40 -47.77
N GLU A 788 -40.26 8.79 -47.59
CA GLU A 788 -40.84 9.26 -46.33
C GLU A 788 -41.38 8.10 -45.47
N PRO A 789 -41.51 8.28 -44.13
CA PRO A 789 -42.13 7.30 -43.24
C PRO A 789 -43.68 7.44 -43.16
N PRO A 790 -44.41 6.39 -42.76
CA PRO A 790 -45.87 6.43 -42.60
C PRO A 790 -46.33 7.11 -41.27
N PRO A 791 -47.59 7.54 -41.16
CA PRO A 791 -48.12 8.31 -40.03
C PRO A 791 -48.52 7.45 -38.81
N PRO A 792 -48.70 8.05 -37.61
CA PRO A 792 -48.92 7.33 -36.37
C PRO A 792 -50.40 6.97 -36.11
N SER A 793 -50.61 5.84 -35.43
CA SER A 793 -51.87 5.52 -34.74
C SER A 793 -51.67 5.56 -33.22
N ARG A 794 -52.72 5.94 -32.48
CA ARG A 794 -52.68 6.22 -31.03
C ARG A 794 -53.21 5.06 -30.17
N ASP A 795 -52.89 5.18 -28.88
CA ASP A 795 -53.56 4.59 -27.71
C ASP A 795 -53.42 3.09 -27.43
N ARG A 796 -52.38 2.74 -26.64
CA ARG A 796 -52.55 2.07 -25.32
C ARG A 796 -51.56 2.64 -24.29
N ARG A 797 -52.01 2.77 -23.03
CA ARG A 797 -51.19 3.19 -21.87
C ARG A 797 -50.26 2.04 -21.39
N PRO A 798 -49.14 2.35 -20.70
CA PRO A 798 -48.10 1.36 -20.42
C PRO A 798 -48.36 0.56 -19.12
N PRO A 799 -47.89 -0.69 -19.05
CA PRO A 799 -47.40 -1.28 -17.81
C PRO A 799 -45.94 -0.86 -17.55
N SER A 800 -45.53 -0.87 -16.28
CA SER A 800 -44.20 -0.51 -15.80
C SER A 800 -43.06 -1.35 -16.42
N ARG A 801 -41.99 -0.69 -16.87
CA ARG A 801 -40.72 -1.34 -17.22
C ARG A 801 -39.91 -1.64 -15.96
N ASN A 802 -39.84 -2.92 -15.59
CA ASN A 802 -38.62 -3.47 -15.01
C ASN A 802 -37.88 -4.15 -16.15
N GLY A 803 -36.72 -3.61 -16.54
CA GLY A 803 -35.86 -4.20 -17.57
C GLY A 803 -34.83 -5.11 -16.95
N TRP A 804 -35.13 -6.40 -16.88
CA TRP A 804 -34.13 -7.47 -16.84
C TRP A 804 -34.28 -8.18 -18.18
N ASP A 805 -33.22 -8.18 -19.00
CA ASP A 805 -33.25 -8.85 -20.31
C ASP A 805 -32.89 -10.34 -20.12
N ASP A 806 -33.92 -11.19 -20.19
CA ASP A 806 -33.84 -12.65 -20.03
C ASP A 806 -33.32 -13.35 -21.32
N ASP A 807 -32.08 -13.08 -21.73
CA ASP A 807 -31.42 -13.73 -22.89
C ASP A 807 -30.16 -14.55 -22.51
N ASP A 808 -29.87 -14.73 -21.20
CA ASP A 808 -28.68 -15.44 -20.68
C ASP A 808 -29.03 -16.62 -19.72
N ASP A 809 -30.31 -16.95 -19.56
CA ASP A 809 -30.87 -17.82 -18.51
C ASP A 809 -31.24 -19.26 -18.95
N ASP A 810 -30.56 -19.77 -19.98
CA ASP A 810 -30.69 -21.17 -20.45
C ASP A 810 -29.81 -22.16 -19.63
N TRP A 811 -29.48 -21.82 -18.36
CA TRP A 811 -28.60 -22.58 -17.47
C TRP A 811 -29.00 -22.52 -15.98
N PHE A 812 -30.10 -23.19 -15.61
CA PHE A 812 -30.48 -23.50 -14.22
C PHE A 812 -30.91 -24.96 -14.02
#